data_AF-A0A1I7JRE3-F1
#
_entry.id   AF-A0A1I7JRE3-F1
#
_cell.length_a   1.000
_cell.length_b   1.000
_cell.length_c   1.000
_cell.angle_alpha   90.00
_cell.angle_beta   90.00
_cell.angle_gamma   90.00
#
_symmetry.space_group_name_H-M   'P 1'
#
loop_
_entity.id
_entity.type
_entity.pdbx_description
1 polymer ?
#
loop_
_entity_poly.entity_id
_entity_poly.type
_entity_poly.pdbx_seq_one_letter_code
_entity_poly.pdbx_strand_id
1 'polypeptide(L)'
;MPMPNSEYTDGDDRIEISGLPDEPGTFTASGGNGNDTFLLYQSDVSRVDVVLTGGAGEDRYVLYTRNTAASHTITDFEPGKDKIDFSSINWLAPNGNPFGANGYLRAEQQGADTVILLDADGAAGGASTLKPHLTLKNTALASLTGADFVGNLWPDGRNHGVQLDGTSGGDILEGTPDADTLSGGDGDDSLRGTGGNDTLTGGAGGDHLDGGAGDDKLSGGEGRDWLWGGDGDDVIDGGGDGDHMVELGGNNVLDGGAGYDGFEIRGGQNRVSGGDGGDIVMIYGGSAVIDAGAGDDIIEVNRTDSDVTVSGGAGRERYKFSPQLDKVVVVTDFAAGAGGDVLDPFTLFPRPPEAPSLEVNLFLTGQLRLLQSGADTHLQADIDGPAGAGGFRTAAVLQNTLMSALANDNFAQGIHPSGTSQGETIVLGDDADRLGGGFQDDLLDGGGGRDMLWGYKGDDTLIGGLDNDFLSGGAGNDKLDGGLGIDTASFNAQYGNVRITRDNGVFRVEDLGGGEGVDIVTGVERLRFGGAFDATVKAYDVDGNAGQVYRLYQAAFDRKPDDGGYDYWLGQADNGYSLADMALQFTKSAEFGKLYGTAPTNAEFVTRLYNNVLHREPEPGGYAFWLEALDTKRATAAEVLKIFSESKENVEAVAKIIGDSITYHYYFPL
;
A
#
# COMPACT_ATOMS: atom_id res chain seq x y z
N MET A 1 67.06 7.07 1.79
CA MET A 1 66.96 8.04 2.89
C MET A 1 66.06 9.15 2.40
N PRO A 2 64.84 9.30 2.91
CA PRO A 2 64.06 10.51 2.69
C PRO A 2 64.87 11.69 3.23
N MET A 3 64.95 12.79 2.49
CA MET A 3 65.59 13.99 3.00
C MET A 3 64.71 14.59 4.11
N PRO A 4 65.27 15.03 5.24
CA PRO A 4 64.49 15.72 6.26
C PRO A 4 63.98 17.02 5.66
N ASN A 5 62.66 17.10 5.46
CA ASN A 5 61.89 18.20 4.86
C ASN A 5 61.82 18.14 3.32
N SER A 6 60.64 17.73 2.83
CA SER A 6 60.26 17.74 1.42
C SER A 6 58.97 18.54 1.25
N GLU A 7 59.04 19.64 0.53
CA GLU A 7 57.87 20.33 -0.04
C GLU A 7 57.62 19.74 -1.43
N TYR A 8 56.41 19.22 -1.66
CA TYR A 8 55.98 18.69 -2.96
C TYR A 8 55.20 19.75 -3.75
N THR A 9 54.84 19.45 -5.01
CA THR A 9 54.44 20.45 -6.01
C THR A 9 52.94 20.76 -5.96
N ASP A 10 52.47 21.79 -6.66
CA ASP A 10 51.03 21.95 -6.91
C ASP A 10 50.51 20.78 -7.79
N GLY A 11 49.49 20.04 -7.33
CA GLY A 11 48.85 18.90 -7.99
C GLY A 11 48.48 17.77 -7.01
N ASP A 12 47.81 16.72 -7.49
CA ASP A 12 47.48 15.53 -6.66
C ASP A 12 48.73 14.65 -6.47
N ASP A 13 49.40 14.74 -5.33
CA ASP A 13 50.65 14.06 -5.04
C ASP A 13 50.47 12.82 -4.14
N ARG A 14 51.33 11.80 -4.38
CA ARG A 14 51.42 10.61 -3.52
C ARG A 14 52.74 10.60 -2.77
N ILE A 15 52.68 10.83 -1.46
CA ILE A 15 53.84 11.06 -0.61
C ILE A 15 54.08 9.83 0.28
N GLU A 16 55.13 9.09 -0.03
CA GLU A 16 55.52 7.91 0.74
C GLU A 16 56.62 8.23 1.76
N ILE A 17 56.33 8.02 3.04
CA ILE A 17 57.24 8.28 4.16
C ILE A 17 57.67 6.93 4.74
N SER A 18 58.92 6.53 4.48
CA SER A 18 59.46 5.24 4.93
C SER A 18 60.94 5.30 5.30
N GLY A 19 61.40 4.33 6.10
CA GLY A 19 62.83 4.19 6.46
C GLY A 19 63.35 5.28 7.42
N LEU A 20 62.50 5.75 8.34
CA LEU A 20 62.87 6.68 9.40
C LEU A 20 63.82 6.03 10.43
N PRO A 21 64.77 6.80 11.01
CA PRO A 21 65.70 6.28 12.01
C PRO A 21 65.03 5.94 13.35
N ASP A 22 65.73 5.17 14.17
CA ASP A 22 65.25 4.80 15.52
C ASP A 22 65.52 5.89 16.58
N GLU A 23 66.37 6.87 16.24
CA GLU A 23 66.72 7.99 17.11
C GLU A 23 65.58 9.03 17.18
N PRO A 24 65.39 9.71 18.33
CA PRO A 24 64.40 10.77 18.46
C PRO A 24 64.61 11.90 17.45
N GLY A 25 63.53 12.37 16.83
CA GLY A 25 63.57 13.47 15.88
C GLY A 25 62.20 13.89 15.38
N THR A 26 62.18 14.84 14.44
CA THR A 26 60.95 15.29 13.78
C THR A 26 61.14 15.22 12.27
N PHE A 27 60.14 14.72 11.56
CA PHE A 27 60.07 14.72 10.10
C PHE A 27 58.87 15.55 9.66
N THR A 28 59.04 16.40 8.66
CA THR A 28 57.96 17.27 8.14
C THR A 28 57.75 17.01 6.65
N ALA A 29 56.49 16.96 6.22
CA ALA A 29 56.11 16.86 4.81
C ALA A 29 54.86 17.69 4.53
N SER A 30 54.80 18.30 3.35
CA SER A 30 53.65 19.08 2.89
C SER A 30 53.23 18.64 1.49
N GLY A 31 51.92 18.50 1.28
CA GLY A 31 51.26 18.13 0.03
C GLY A 31 51.23 19.29 -0.96
N GLY A 32 50.57 20.38 -0.57
CA GLY A 32 50.49 21.60 -1.36
C GLY A 32 49.05 21.92 -1.74
N ASN A 33 48.80 22.26 -3.00
CA ASN A 33 47.42 22.32 -3.51
C ASN A 33 47.14 21.05 -4.30
N GLY A 34 45.96 20.47 -4.16
CA GLY A 34 45.60 19.20 -4.80
C GLY A 34 45.07 18.22 -3.77
N ASN A 35 44.56 17.08 -4.24
CA ASN A 35 44.10 16.00 -3.36
C ASN A 35 45.27 15.05 -3.11
N ASP A 36 45.97 15.26 -1.99
CA ASP A 36 47.21 14.55 -1.70
C ASP A 36 46.99 13.28 -0.91
N THR A 37 47.86 12.29 -1.10
CA THR A 37 47.83 11.03 -0.33
C THR A 37 49.17 10.77 0.37
N PHE A 38 49.15 10.81 1.70
CA PHE A 38 50.28 10.47 2.56
C PHE A 38 50.23 9.01 2.96
N LEU A 39 51.30 8.26 2.67
CA LEU A 39 51.49 6.88 3.08
C LEU A 39 52.61 6.79 4.12
N LEU A 40 52.25 6.57 5.38
CA LEU A 40 53.20 6.54 6.49
C LEU A 40 53.58 5.11 6.87
N TYR A 41 54.83 4.73 6.59
CA TYR A 41 55.44 3.44 6.94
C TYR A 41 56.57 3.65 7.96
N GLN A 42 56.26 3.43 9.24
CA GLN A 42 57.22 3.59 10.34
C GLN A 42 57.34 2.29 11.16
N SER A 43 58.55 1.97 11.60
CA SER A 43 58.82 0.83 12.49
C SER A 43 58.32 1.13 13.91
N ASP A 44 57.91 0.09 14.65
CA ASP A 44 57.41 0.20 16.04
C ASP A 44 58.47 0.70 17.05
N VAL A 45 59.73 0.79 16.64
CA VAL A 45 60.87 1.25 17.45
C VAL A 45 61.32 2.67 17.11
N SER A 46 60.82 3.27 16.03
CA SER A 46 61.20 4.61 15.62
C SER A 46 60.58 5.67 16.52
N ARG A 47 61.39 6.64 16.95
CA ARG A 47 61.00 7.73 17.87
C ARG A 47 60.88 9.08 17.16
N VAL A 48 60.57 9.05 15.86
CA VAL A 48 60.43 10.25 15.03
C VAL A 48 58.98 10.68 14.99
N ASP A 49 58.70 11.90 15.44
CA ASP A 49 57.39 12.54 15.29
C ASP A 49 57.24 13.04 13.84
N VAL A 50 56.17 12.62 13.16
CA VAL A 50 55.90 13.00 11.77
C VAL A 50 54.84 14.09 11.77
N VAL A 51 55.14 15.24 11.17
CA VAL A 51 54.24 16.39 11.04
C VAL A 51 53.88 16.54 9.57
N LEU A 52 52.59 16.42 9.27
CA LEU A 52 52.02 16.46 7.93
C LEU A 52 51.17 17.71 7.76
N THR A 53 51.29 18.35 6.61
CA THR A 53 50.44 19.47 6.19
C THR A 53 49.85 19.10 4.83
N GLY A 54 48.53 18.89 4.76
CA GLY A 54 47.86 18.54 3.50
C GLY A 54 47.88 19.71 2.53
N GLY A 55 47.38 20.84 2.99
CA GLY A 55 47.22 22.06 2.23
C GLY A 55 45.78 22.16 1.69
N ALA A 56 45.61 22.50 0.42
CA ALA A 56 44.29 22.73 -0.15
C ALA A 56 43.84 21.56 -1.03
N GLY A 57 42.85 20.80 -0.57
CA GLY A 57 42.22 19.73 -1.35
C GLY A 57 41.49 18.76 -0.42
N GLU A 58 41.06 17.62 -0.94
CA GLU A 58 40.63 16.48 -0.13
C GLU A 58 41.84 15.56 0.09
N ASP A 59 42.48 15.69 1.25
CA ASP A 59 43.73 14.99 1.54
C ASP A 59 43.49 13.67 2.27
N ARG A 60 44.29 12.65 1.96
CA ARG A 60 44.20 11.30 2.55
C ARG A 60 45.46 10.92 3.32
N TYR A 61 45.28 10.53 4.57
CA TYR A 61 46.37 10.13 5.47
C TYR A 61 46.27 8.64 5.83
N VAL A 62 47.16 7.81 5.29
CA VAL A 62 47.18 6.35 5.51
C VAL A 62 48.30 5.96 6.48
N LEU A 63 47.94 5.42 7.64
CA LEU A 63 48.88 5.12 8.72
C LEU A 63 49.17 3.62 8.84
N TYR A 64 50.26 3.11 8.25
CA TYR A 64 50.60 1.68 8.25
C TYR A 64 51.26 1.15 9.54
N THR A 65 51.11 1.82 10.68
CA THR A 65 51.99 1.59 11.85
C THR A 65 51.19 1.29 13.11
N ARG A 66 51.76 0.47 14.01
CA ARG A 66 51.26 0.25 15.38
C ARG A 66 52.10 1.00 16.42
N ASN A 67 52.87 1.99 15.97
CA ASN A 67 53.89 2.62 16.76
C ASN A 67 53.26 3.41 17.92
N THR A 68 53.73 3.13 19.14
CA THR A 68 53.34 3.85 20.36
C THR A 68 54.49 4.65 20.99
N ALA A 69 55.61 4.77 20.28
CA ALA A 69 56.83 5.43 20.73
C ALA A 69 56.95 6.90 20.28
N ALA A 70 56.17 7.32 19.27
CA ALA A 70 56.08 8.68 18.74
C ALA A 70 54.63 8.99 18.31
N SER A 71 54.22 10.26 18.33
CA SER A 71 52.87 10.70 17.93
C SER A 71 52.95 11.50 16.64
N HIS A 72 52.13 11.15 15.66
CA HIS A 72 52.05 11.88 14.40
C HIS A 72 51.14 13.10 14.55
N THR A 73 51.37 14.14 13.76
CA THR A 73 50.60 15.38 13.79
C THR A 73 50.16 15.74 12.38
N ILE A 74 48.87 16.01 12.17
CA ILE A 74 48.35 16.68 10.98
C ILE A 74 48.02 18.12 11.39
N THR A 75 48.54 19.09 10.64
CA THR A 75 48.54 20.50 11.07
C THR A 75 47.30 21.28 10.66
N ASP A 76 46.56 20.78 9.67
CA ASP A 76 45.53 21.52 8.91
C ASP A 76 44.35 20.64 8.47
N PHE A 77 44.08 19.54 9.19
CA PHE A 77 42.97 18.64 8.87
C PHE A 77 41.63 19.38 8.82
N GLU A 78 40.95 19.31 7.67
CA GLU A 78 39.65 19.94 7.40
C GLU A 78 38.51 18.91 7.52
N PRO A 79 37.68 18.95 8.59
CA PRO A 79 36.60 17.99 8.79
C PRO A 79 35.53 18.04 7.68
N GLY A 80 34.99 16.88 7.32
CA GLY A 80 34.03 16.67 6.23
C GLY A 80 34.67 16.63 4.85
N LYS A 81 35.99 16.84 4.74
CA LYS A 81 36.72 16.92 3.47
C LYS A 81 37.94 16.01 3.44
N ASP A 82 38.83 16.11 4.43
CA ASP A 82 40.00 15.27 4.54
C ASP A 82 39.66 13.87 5.11
N LYS A 83 40.50 12.87 4.83
CA LYS A 83 40.28 11.49 5.26
C LYS A 83 41.46 10.85 5.95
N ILE A 84 41.19 10.18 7.08
CA ILE A 84 42.16 9.35 7.80
C ILE A 84 41.85 7.87 7.53
N ASP A 85 42.87 7.12 7.17
CA ASP A 85 42.77 5.70 6.84
C ASP A 85 43.54 4.85 7.87
N PHE A 86 42.77 4.14 8.69
CA PHE A 86 43.26 3.18 9.68
C PHE A 86 43.13 1.72 9.21
N SER A 87 42.87 1.45 7.92
CA SER A 87 42.65 0.09 7.38
C SER A 87 43.80 -0.88 7.65
N SER A 88 45.03 -0.36 7.77
CA SER A 88 46.25 -1.06 8.18
C SER A 88 46.28 -1.49 9.65
N ILE A 89 45.52 -0.83 10.52
CA ILE A 89 45.35 -1.18 11.95
C ILE A 89 44.08 -2.03 12.13
N ASN A 90 43.18 -2.05 11.13
CA ASN A 90 41.85 -2.66 11.16
C ASN A 90 41.81 -4.20 11.25
N TRP A 91 42.95 -4.90 11.12
CA TRP A 91 43.00 -6.37 11.27
C TRP A 91 42.78 -6.86 12.72
N LEU A 92 42.68 -5.94 13.69
CA LEU A 92 42.41 -6.23 15.10
C LEU A 92 40.91 -6.23 15.45
N ALA A 93 40.06 -5.72 14.56
CA ALA A 93 38.60 -5.77 14.68
C ALA A 93 37.98 -5.97 13.27
N PRO A 94 38.01 -7.20 12.72
CA PRO A 94 37.67 -7.42 11.31
C PRO A 94 36.21 -7.02 10.94
N ASN A 95 35.33 -6.84 11.94
CA ASN A 95 33.90 -6.56 11.74
C ASN A 95 33.33 -5.46 12.70
N GLY A 96 34.09 -4.41 13.07
CA GLY A 96 33.52 -3.37 13.95
C GLY A 96 34.29 -2.04 14.00
N ASN A 97 33.65 -1.00 14.52
CA ASN A 97 34.23 0.34 14.66
C ASN A 97 35.42 0.31 15.65
N PRO A 98 36.66 0.67 15.23
CA PRO A 98 37.84 0.63 16.10
C PRO A 98 37.81 1.65 17.23
N PHE A 99 36.93 2.65 17.19
CA PHE A 99 36.67 3.56 18.30
C PHE A 99 35.71 2.98 19.35
N GLY A 100 35.03 1.86 19.03
CA GLY A 100 34.03 1.23 19.89
C GLY A 100 34.57 0.69 21.21
N ALA A 101 33.66 0.23 22.07
CA ALA A 101 33.99 -0.24 23.43
C ALA A 101 35.08 -1.34 23.44
N ASN A 102 35.05 -2.24 22.46
CA ASN A 102 36.04 -3.31 22.27
C ASN A 102 37.13 -2.95 21.23
N GLY A 103 37.07 -1.75 20.68
CA GLY A 103 38.02 -1.22 19.72
C GLY A 103 39.30 -0.71 20.39
N TYR A 104 40.33 -0.49 19.58
CA TYR A 104 41.69 -0.14 19.99
C TYR A 104 42.02 1.35 19.82
N LEU A 105 41.08 2.17 19.32
CA LEU A 105 41.24 3.62 19.18
C LEU A 105 40.35 4.39 20.15
N ARG A 106 40.79 5.56 20.60
CA ARG A 106 39.95 6.54 21.30
C ARG A 106 40.27 7.94 20.79
N ALA A 107 39.26 8.77 20.57
CA ALA A 107 39.45 10.16 20.23
C ALA A 107 39.17 11.04 21.47
N GLU A 108 40.11 11.93 21.79
CA GLU A 108 39.99 12.85 22.93
C GLU A 108 40.26 14.28 22.50
N GLN A 109 39.43 15.22 22.97
CA GLN A 109 39.74 16.64 22.84
C GLN A 109 40.82 17.02 23.85
N GLN A 110 41.95 17.56 23.37
CA GLN A 110 43.03 18.11 24.20
C GLN A 110 43.32 19.56 23.81
N GLY A 111 42.75 20.50 24.57
CA GLY A 111 42.82 21.92 24.22
C GLY A 111 42.05 22.21 22.93
N ALA A 112 42.73 22.79 21.94
CA ALA A 112 42.17 23.03 20.61
C ALA A 112 42.34 21.82 19.65
N ASP A 113 43.12 20.81 20.06
CA ASP A 113 43.50 19.68 19.21
C ASP A 113 42.65 18.45 19.51
N THR A 114 42.44 17.59 18.52
CA THR A 114 41.91 16.24 18.73
C THR A 114 43.05 15.23 18.72
N VAL A 115 43.11 14.38 19.73
CA VAL A 115 44.13 13.33 19.87
C VAL A 115 43.49 11.96 19.73
N ILE A 116 43.94 11.20 18.75
CA ILE A 116 43.58 9.80 18.55
C ILE A 116 44.63 8.95 19.26
N LEU A 117 44.16 8.23 20.28
CA LEU A 117 44.92 7.31 21.09
C LEU A 117 44.81 5.90 20.50
N LEU A 118 45.90 5.12 20.57
CA LEU A 118 45.97 3.72 20.16
C LEU A 118 46.31 2.83 21.36
N ASP A 119 45.59 1.72 21.47
CA ASP A 119 45.89 0.58 22.33
C ASP A 119 46.50 -0.56 21.50
N ALA A 120 47.84 -0.70 21.54
CA ALA A 120 48.58 -1.53 20.59
C ALA A 120 48.52 -3.05 20.85
N ASP A 121 48.12 -3.49 22.06
CA ASP A 121 47.90 -4.91 22.39
C ASP A 121 46.42 -5.32 22.39
N GLY A 122 45.51 -4.38 22.10
CA GLY A 122 44.07 -4.57 21.96
C GLY A 122 43.34 -4.68 23.30
N ALA A 123 42.00 -4.62 23.26
CA ALA A 123 41.13 -4.48 24.45
C ALA A 123 41.28 -5.59 25.54
N ALA A 124 41.95 -6.71 25.24
CA ALA A 124 42.17 -7.84 26.14
C ALA A 124 43.63 -7.99 26.65
N GLY A 125 44.51 -7.04 26.31
CA GLY A 125 45.93 -7.03 26.70
C GLY A 125 46.18 -6.69 28.17
N GLY A 126 47.33 -7.12 28.70
CA GLY A 126 47.74 -6.90 30.10
C GLY A 126 48.51 -5.59 30.34
N ALA A 127 48.78 -4.80 29.29
CA ALA A 127 49.53 -3.55 29.35
C ALA A 127 48.72 -2.37 28.76
N SER A 128 47.52 -2.16 29.29
CA SER A 128 46.51 -1.18 28.88
C SER A 128 46.91 0.28 29.10
N THR A 129 47.80 0.82 28.26
CA THR A 129 48.03 2.27 28.20
C THR A 129 47.75 2.79 26.80
N LEU A 130 46.55 3.35 26.63
CA LEU A 130 46.22 4.23 25.50
C LEU A 130 47.31 5.29 25.36
N LYS A 131 47.91 5.38 24.17
CA LYS A 131 48.97 6.34 23.88
C LYS A 131 48.61 7.18 22.66
N PRO A 132 48.99 8.47 22.64
CA PRO A 132 48.83 9.33 21.48
C PRO A 132 49.44 8.69 20.23
N HIS A 133 48.61 8.47 19.23
CA HIS A 133 49.02 7.90 17.94
C HIS A 133 48.99 8.97 16.85
N LEU A 134 47.92 9.77 16.81
CA LEU A 134 47.74 10.87 15.87
C LEU A 134 47.12 12.09 16.57
N THR A 135 47.64 13.27 16.29
CA THR A 135 47.11 14.56 16.75
C THR A 135 46.66 15.38 15.56
N LEU A 136 45.41 15.82 15.56
CA LEU A 136 44.84 16.76 14.59
C LEU A 136 44.86 18.16 15.21
N LYS A 137 45.70 19.04 14.67
CA LYS A 137 45.89 20.38 15.24
C LYS A 137 44.72 21.29 14.94
N ASN A 138 44.25 22.00 15.97
CA ASN A 138 43.15 22.96 15.89
C ASN A 138 41.84 22.35 15.33
N THR A 139 41.68 21.04 15.41
CA THR A 139 40.48 20.32 14.98
C THR A 139 39.66 19.96 16.21
N ALA A 140 38.40 20.42 16.25
CA ALA A 140 37.49 20.05 17.33
C ALA A 140 37.02 18.60 17.17
N LEU A 141 36.97 17.84 18.26
CA LEU A 141 36.49 16.46 18.21
C LEU A 141 35.02 16.41 17.77
N ALA A 142 34.23 17.40 18.20
CA ALA A 142 32.82 17.52 17.84
C ALA A 142 32.55 17.86 16.36
N SER A 143 33.58 18.28 15.60
CA SER A 143 33.44 18.47 14.14
C SER A 143 33.79 17.22 13.33
N LEU A 144 34.30 16.16 13.96
CA LEU A 144 34.62 14.91 13.28
C LEU A 144 33.40 13.99 13.23
N THR A 145 33.16 13.42 12.05
CA THR A 145 32.07 12.50 11.71
C THR A 145 32.65 11.20 11.15
N GLY A 146 31.80 10.21 10.85
CA GLY A 146 32.26 9.00 10.16
C GLY A 146 32.90 9.29 8.79
N ALA A 147 32.50 10.36 8.09
CA ALA A 147 33.02 10.71 6.76
C ALA A 147 34.52 11.06 6.75
N ASP A 148 35.05 11.53 7.89
CA ASP A 148 36.46 11.87 8.12
C ASP A 148 37.38 10.64 8.19
N PHE A 149 36.79 9.44 8.29
CA PHE A 149 37.51 8.19 8.45
C PHE A 149 37.11 7.19 7.35
N VAL A 150 38.09 6.56 6.71
CA VAL A 150 37.83 5.52 5.71
C VAL A 150 37.05 4.37 6.35
N GLY A 151 35.85 4.11 5.84
CA GLY A 151 34.93 3.10 6.38
C GLY A 151 33.78 3.63 7.24
N ASN A 152 33.51 4.95 7.21
CA ASN A 152 32.45 5.60 8.00
C ASN A 152 32.58 5.38 9.52
N LEU A 153 33.82 5.46 10.02
CA LEU A 153 34.15 5.07 11.40
C LEU A 153 33.96 6.25 12.34
N TRP A 154 32.85 6.28 13.07
CA TRP A 154 32.57 7.37 14.00
C TRP A 154 33.52 7.37 15.21
N PRO A 155 34.14 8.50 15.56
CA PRO A 155 35.12 8.58 16.65
C PRO A 155 34.52 8.43 18.06
N ASP A 156 33.18 8.47 18.18
CA ASP A 156 32.45 8.16 19.42
C ASP A 156 32.29 6.64 19.66
N GLY A 157 32.69 5.82 18.69
CA GLY A 157 32.69 4.37 18.77
C GLY A 157 31.33 3.70 18.57
N ARG A 158 30.28 4.45 18.21
CA ARG A 158 28.98 3.89 17.83
C ARG A 158 28.97 3.56 16.34
N ASN A 159 28.16 2.59 15.96
CA ASN A 159 27.70 2.51 14.58
C ASN A 159 26.57 3.54 14.45
N HIS A 160 26.60 4.34 13.40
CA HIS A 160 25.52 5.24 13.03
C HIS A 160 24.97 4.68 11.73
N GLY A 161 23.64 4.53 11.64
CA GLY A 161 23.02 4.08 10.40
C GLY A 161 23.23 5.07 9.26
N VAL A 162 22.68 4.73 8.12
CA VAL A 162 22.74 5.52 6.90
C VAL A 162 21.64 6.58 6.89
N GLN A 163 21.91 7.68 6.18
CA GLN A 163 20.87 8.58 5.73
C GLN A 163 20.72 8.42 4.22
N LEU A 164 19.54 8.03 3.76
CA LEU A 164 19.23 7.82 2.36
C LEU A 164 18.05 8.72 1.97
N ASP A 165 18.26 9.56 0.97
CA ASP A 165 17.23 10.41 0.39
C ASP A 165 16.98 9.94 -1.05
N GLY A 166 15.72 9.66 -1.37
CA GLY A 166 15.24 9.34 -2.71
C GLY A 166 15.07 10.59 -3.57
N THR A 167 14.33 10.45 -4.65
CA THR A 167 14.18 11.42 -5.72
C THR A 167 12.72 11.89 -5.82
N SER A 168 12.26 12.18 -7.03
CA SER A 168 10.88 12.59 -7.30
C SER A 168 10.13 11.54 -8.13
N GLY A 169 10.60 10.31 -8.14
CA GLY A 169 9.94 9.18 -8.77
C GLY A 169 10.32 7.92 -8.01
N GLY A 170 9.57 6.84 -8.24
CA GLY A 170 9.66 5.64 -7.39
C GLY A 170 11.08 5.08 -7.18
N ASP A 171 11.49 5.05 -5.92
CA ASP A 171 12.78 4.64 -5.42
C ASP A 171 12.69 3.38 -4.56
N ILE A 172 13.82 2.68 -4.40
CA ILE A 172 13.97 1.54 -3.49
C ILE A 172 15.14 1.85 -2.55
N LEU A 173 14.83 2.09 -1.28
CA LEU A 173 15.79 2.43 -0.24
C LEU A 173 15.87 1.31 0.79
N GLU A 174 17.06 0.78 1.02
CA GLU A 174 17.31 -0.27 2.02
C GLU A 174 18.36 0.22 3.02
N GLY A 175 17.98 0.19 4.29
CA GLY A 175 18.80 0.53 5.44
C GLY A 175 19.82 -0.56 5.79
N THR A 176 20.32 -0.47 7.00
CA THR A 176 21.30 -1.32 7.63
C THR A 176 20.74 -1.83 8.97
N PRO A 177 21.38 -2.80 9.62
CA PRO A 177 20.95 -3.24 10.95
C PRO A 177 21.21 -2.23 12.11
N ASP A 178 21.49 -0.96 11.80
CA ASP A 178 21.77 0.12 12.74
C ASP A 178 20.76 1.26 12.49
N ALA A 179 20.51 2.14 13.47
CA ALA A 179 19.48 3.19 13.36
C ALA A 179 19.70 4.15 12.16
N ASP A 180 18.84 4.05 11.16
CA ASP A 180 18.89 4.76 9.89
C ASP A 180 17.85 5.89 9.76
N THR A 181 18.00 6.72 8.74
CA THR A 181 16.99 7.70 8.32
C THR A 181 16.79 7.61 6.81
N LEU A 182 15.60 7.18 6.38
CA LEU A 182 15.24 6.98 4.97
C LEU A 182 14.11 7.94 4.59
N SER A 183 14.25 8.65 3.49
CA SER A 183 13.22 9.54 2.92
C SER A 183 12.99 9.18 1.45
N GLY A 184 11.77 8.83 1.06
CA GLY A 184 11.39 8.49 -0.31
C GLY A 184 11.36 9.71 -1.23
N GLY A 185 10.56 10.71 -0.87
CA GLY A 185 10.42 11.95 -1.64
C GLY A 185 9.06 12.01 -2.33
N ASP A 186 9.04 12.32 -3.63
CA ASP A 186 7.80 12.19 -4.41
C ASP A 186 7.85 10.89 -5.22
N GLY A 187 6.70 10.32 -5.54
CA GLY A 187 6.56 9.07 -6.32
C GLY A 187 6.24 7.89 -5.42
N ASP A 188 5.92 6.74 -6.03
CA ASP A 188 5.59 5.52 -5.28
C ASP A 188 6.89 4.80 -4.87
N ASP A 189 7.29 4.94 -3.62
CA ASP A 189 8.58 4.48 -3.07
C ASP A 189 8.48 3.18 -2.26
N SER A 190 9.62 2.50 -2.09
CA SER A 190 9.76 1.34 -1.20
C SER A 190 10.95 1.53 -0.27
N LEU A 191 10.66 1.69 1.02
CA LEU A 191 11.64 1.95 2.08
C LEU A 191 11.69 0.77 3.05
N ARG A 192 12.91 0.37 3.44
CA ARG A 192 13.12 -0.70 4.41
C ARG A 192 14.22 -0.37 5.42
N GLY A 193 13.90 -0.29 6.71
CA GLY A 193 14.86 -0.04 7.79
C GLY A 193 15.73 -1.25 8.12
N THR A 194 15.13 -2.44 8.09
CA THR A 194 15.74 -3.75 8.41
C THR A 194 15.88 -4.00 9.90
N GLY A 195 16.68 -3.23 10.63
CA GLY A 195 16.68 -3.27 12.08
C GLY A 195 17.58 -2.20 12.67
N GLY A 196 17.44 -1.96 13.96
CA GLY A 196 17.79 -0.64 14.50
C GLY A 196 16.52 0.13 14.79
N ASN A 197 16.66 1.36 15.28
CA ASN A 197 15.51 2.21 15.55
C ASN A 197 15.49 3.27 14.45
N ASP A 198 14.76 2.99 13.40
CA ASP A 198 14.84 3.68 12.13
C ASP A 198 13.80 4.81 12.05
N THR A 199 14.06 5.79 11.18
CA THR A 199 13.07 6.80 10.79
C THR A 199 12.84 6.74 9.30
N LEU A 200 11.65 6.31 8.89
CA LEU A 200 11.23 6.19 7.49
C LEU A 200 10.16 7.24 7.18
N THR A 201 10.29 7.93 6.05
CA THR A 201 9.30 8.89 5.55
C THR A 201 9.07 8.61 4.07
N GLY A 202 7.84 8.26 3.68
CA GLY A 202 7.46 8.02 2.28
C GLY A 202 7.51 9.32 1.49
N GLY A 203 6.57 10.21 1.79
CA GLY A 203 6.49 11.53 1.20
C GLY A 203 5.19 11.71 0.43
N ALA A 204 5.23 11.90 -0.87
CA ALA A 204 4.01 12.04 -1.68
C ALA A 204 3.95 10.93 -2.73
N GLY A 205 2.93 10.09 -2.71
CA GLY A 205 2.84 8.91 -3.57
C GLY A 205 2.16 7.76 -2.85
N GLY A 206 2.04 6.60 -3.49
CA GLY A 206 1.61 5.38 -2.80
C GLY A 206 2.83 4.58 -2.34
N ASP A 207 3.28 4.80 -1.12
CA ASP A 207 4.55 4.31 -0.59
C ASP A 207 4.42 2.98 0.16
N HIS A 208 5.52 2.24 0.25
CA HIS A 208 5.63 1.01 1.03
C HIS A 208 6.79 1.10 2.02
N LEU A 209 6.50 1.17 3.32
CA LEU A 209 7.47 1.32 4.41
C LEU A 209 7.49 0.05 5.28
N ASP A 210 8.67 -0.54 5.48
CA ASP A 210 8.95 -1.67 6.39
C ASP A 210 10.04 -1.25 7.40
N GLY A 211 9.66 -0.97 8.64
CA GLY A 211 10.60 -0.58 9.72
C GLY A 211 11.58 -1.71 10.01
N GLY A 212 11.04 -2.89 10.29
CA GLY A 212 11.81 -4.10 10.47
C GLY A 212 11.89 -4.49 11.94
N ALA A 213 13.07 -4.39 12.55
CA ALA A 213 13.29 -4.82 13.92
C ALA A 213 13.94 -3.73 14.77
N GLY A 214 13.25 -3.26 15.79
CA GLY A 214 13.63 -2.18 16.69
C GLY A 214 12.48 -1.19 16.82
N ASP A 215 12.66 -0.14 17.61
CA ASP A 215 11.59 0.82 17.85
C ASP A 215 11.61 1.89 16.75
N ASP A 216 10.78 1.71 15.74
CA ASP A 216 10.83 2.48 14.49
C ASP A 216 9.83 3.63 14.47
N LYS A 217 10.12 4.65 13.66
CA LYS A 217 9.20 5.73 13.33
C LYS A 217 8.92 5.74 11.83
N LEU A 218 7.68 5.50 11.45
CA LEU A 218 7.22 5.51 10.06
C LEU A 218 6.23 6.66 9.85
N SER A 219 6.34 7.32 8.70
CA SER A 219 5.38 8.33 8.23
C SER A 219 5.13 8.12 6.74
N GLY A 220 3.86 7.89 6.37
CA GLY A 220 3.45 7.66 4.98
C GLY A 220 3.53 8.96 4.19
N GLY A 221 2.62 9.89 4.50
CA GLY A 221 2.63 11.24 3.95
C GLY A 221 1.34 11.56 3.19
N GLU A 222 1.44 12.01 1.94
CA GLU A 222 0.28 12.18 1.06
C GLU A 222 0.18 10.96 0.13
N GLY A 223 -1.03 10.42 -0.05
CA GLY A 223 -1.28 9.26 -0.89
C GLY A 223 -1.59 8.00 -0.08
N ARG A 224 -1.87 6.90 -0.76
CA ARG A 224 -2.33 5.66 -0.13
C ARG A 224 -1.14 4.75 0.17
N ASP A 225 -0.75 4.70 1.42
CA ASP A 225 0.49 4.07 1.87
C ASP A 225 0.29 2.71 2.52
N TRP A 226 1.35 1.91 2.51
CA TRP A 226 1.45 0.63 3.22
C TRP A 226 2.59 0.70 4.24
N LEU A 227 2.24 0.72 5.53
CA LEU A 227 3.18 0.88 6.62
C LEU A 227 3.22 -0.38 7.50
N TRP A 228 4.41 -0.95 7.65
CA TRP A 228 4.66 -2.12 8.49
C TRP A 228 5.74 -1.75 9.52
N GLY A 229 5.38 -1.61 10.80
CA GLY A 229 6.34 -1.28 11.87
C GLY A 229 7.31 -2.43 12.11
N GLY A 230 6.77 -3.57 12.52
CA GLY A 230 7.51 -4.84 12.56
C GLY A 230 7.65 -5.38 13.97
N ASP A 231 8.88 -5.68 14.36
CA ASP A 231 9.22 -6.13 15.71
C ASP A 231 9.77 -4.95 16.52
N GLY A 232 9.01 -4.37 17.44
CA GLY A 232 9.50 -3.30 18.31
C GLY A 232 8.35 -2.50 18.89
N ASP A 233 8.65 -1.44 19.64
CA ASP A 233 7.63 -0.47 20.06
C ASP A 233 7.60 0.69 19.04
N ASP A 234 6.73 0.58 18.05
CA ASP A 234 6.74 1.43 16.86
C ASP A 234 5.80 2.65 16.95
N VAL A 235 6.13 3.70 16.21
CA VAL A 235 5.28 4.88 16.01
C VAL A 235 4.99 5.04 14.53
N ILE A 236 3.73 4.87 14.15
CA ILE A 236 3.26 4.94 12.76
C ILE A 236 2.27 6.09 12.61
N ASP A 237 2.49 6.91 11.58
CA ASP A 237 1.65 8.02 11.13
C ASP A 237 1.33 7.77 9.66
N GLY A 238 0.08 7.43 9.32
CA GLY A 238 -0.37 7.22 7.94
C GLY A 238 -0.22 8.51 7.15
N GLY A 239 -0.91 9.55 7.60
CA GLY A 239 -0.79 10.90 7.07
C GLY A 239 -2.13 11.38 6.54
N GLY A 240 -2.20 11.61 5.23
CA GLY A 240 -3.44 11.97 4.56
C GLY A 240 -3.75 10.98 3.43
N ASP A 241 -5.03 10.86 3.12
CA ASP A 241 -5.62 9.80 2.29
C ASP A 241 -5.71 8.46 3.03
N GLY A 242 -6.26 7.43 2.40
CA GLY A 242 -6.57 6.17 3.11
C GLY A 242 -5.42 5.18 3.09
N ASP A 243 -4.87 4.87 4.25
CA ASP A 243 -3.64 4.11 4.47
C ASP A 243 -3.86 2.69 5.02
N HIS A 244 -2.83 1.85 4.94
CA HIS A 244 -2.83 0.53 5.54
C HIS A 244 -1.64 0.31 6.47
N MET A 245 -1.93 0.06 7.76
CA MET A 245 -0.94 -0.10 8.82
C MET A 245 -1.00 -1.49 9.43
N VAL A 246 0.16 -2.16 9.56
CA VAL A 246 0.27 -3.52 10.07
C VAL A 246 1.28 -3.61 11.21
N GLU A 247 0.84 -4.22 12.31
CA GLU A 247 1.67 -4.46 13.50
C GLU A 247 1.63 -5.91 13.98
N LEU A 248 2.80 -6.46 14.28
CA LEU A 248 2.96 -7.87 14.67
C LEU A 248 3.05 -8.08 16.19
N GLY A 249 3.62 -7.11 16.92
CA GLY A 249 3.95 -7.19 18.34
C GLY A 249 4.05 -5.79 18.95
N GLY A 250 4.87 -5.61 19.99
CA GLY A 250 5.21 -4.25 20.45
C GLY A 250 4.18 -3.52 21.31
N ASN A 251 4.52 -2.31 21.75
CA ASN A 251 3.59 -1.35 22.33
C ASN A 251 3.48 -0.13 21.43
N ASN A 252 2.67 -0.25 20.38
CA ASN A 252 2.76 0.69 19.28
C ASN A 252 1.79 1.86 19.43
N VAL A 253 2.13 2.96 18.77
CA VAL A 253 1.26 4.13 18.60
C VAL A 253 1.00 4.29 17.11
N LEU A 254 -0.25 4.14 16.71
CA LEU A 254 -0.69 4.26 15.33
C LEU A 254 -1.67 5.43 15.23
N ASP A 255 -1.48 6.28 14.24
CA ASP A 255 -2.36 7.39 13.88
C ASP A 255 -2.60 7.32 12.36
N GLY A 256 -3.85 7.16 11.93
CA GLY A 256 -4.20 7.11 10.51
C GLY A 256 -4.15 8.50 9.88
N GLY A 257 -4.77 9.46 10.56
CA GLY A 257 -4.74 10.85 10.16
C GLY A 257 -6.05 11.24 9.49
N ALA A 258 -6.05 11.52 8.20
CA ALA A 258 -7.29 11.84 7.48
C ALA A 258 -7.44 10.93 6.28
N GLY A 259 -8.53 10.19 6.16
CA GLY A 259 -8.70 9.23 5.08
C GLY A 259 -9.54 8.04 5.51
N TYR A 260 -9.51 6.99 4.72
CA TYR A 260 -10.09 5.70 5.09
C TYR A 260 -8.96 4.76 5.47
N ASP A 261 -8.68 4.62 6.77
CA ASP A 261 -7.49 3.93 7.25
C ASP A 261 -7.77 2.50 7.71
N GLY A 262 -6.87 1.58 7.37
CA GLY A 262 -6.93 0.18 7.76
C GLY A 262 -5.83 -0.20 8.72
N PHE A 263 -6.18 -0.64 9.93
CA PHE A 263 -5.25 -1.08 10.96
C PHE A 263 -5.34 -2.60 11.18
N GLU A 264 -4.22 -3.32 11.07
CA GLU A 264 -4.11 -4.73 11.42
C GLU A 264 -3.15 -4.93 12.60
N ILE A 265 -3.69 -5.30 13.77
CA ILE A 265 -2.93 -5.45 15.00
C ILE A 265 -2.94 -6.90 15.46
N ARG A 266 -1.77 -7.56 15.49
CA ARG A 266 -1.66 -9.00 15.79
C ARG A 266 -1.20 -9.34 17.21
N GLY A 267 -0.71 -8.37 17.96
CA GLY A 267 -0.24 -8.55 19.33
C GLY A 267 0.07 -7.22 20.02
N GLY A 268 0.62 -7.28 21.23
CA GLY A 268 1.16 -6.08 21.88
C GLY A 268 0.19 -5.27 22.75
N GLN A 269 0.62 -4.07 23.18
CA GLN A 269 -0.21 -3.07 23.88
C GLN A 269 -0.28 -1.77 23.08
N ASN A 270 -1.33 -1.64 22.28
CA ASN A 270 -1.36 -0.62 21.24
C ASN A 270 -2.27 0.55 21.60
N ARG A 271 -1.92 1.72 21.08
CA ARG A 271 -2.76 2.91 21.04
C ARG A 271 -3.04 3.22 19.58
N VAL A 272 -4.32 3.29 19.22
CA VAL A 272 -4.77 3.52 17.85
C VAL A 272 -5.62 4.77 17.85
N SER A 273 -5.31 5.68 16.92
CA SER A 273 -6.11 6.82 16.52
C SER A 273 -6.45 6.59 15.04
N GLY A 274 -7.74 6.50 14.70
CA GLY A 274 -8.16 6.43 13.30
C GLY A 274 -7.99 7.80 12.66
N GLY A 275 -8.80 8.76 13.08
CA GLY A 275 -8.63 10.17 12.74
C GLY A 275 -9.89 10.75 12.12
N ASP A 276 -9.77 11.47 11.00
CA ASP A 276 -10.92 11.90 10.20
C ASP A 276 -11.17 10.89 9.08
N GLY A 277 -12.42 10.52 8.83
CA GLY A 277 -12.82 9.54 7.82
C GLY A 277 -13.28 8.23 8.45
N GLY A 278 -13.76 7.29 7.62
CA GLY A 278 -14.29 6.02 8.12
C GLY A 278 -13.19 4.98 8.17
N ASP A 279 -12.84 4.48 9.35
CA ASP A 279 -11.65 3.64 9.52
C ASP A 279 -12.01 2.18 9.80
N ILE A 280 -11.11 1.24 9.47
CA ILE A 280 -11.20 -0.15 9.88
C ILE A 280 -10.09 -0.49 10.86
N VAL A 281 -10.45 -0.86 12.08
CA VAL A 281 -9.51 -1.37 13.09
C VAL A 281 -9.72 -2.85 13.34
N MET A 282 -8.76 -3.69 12.93
CA MET A 282 -8.79 -5.15 13.12
C MET A 282 -7.79 -5.61 14.20
N ILE A 283 -8.31 -6.22 15.27
CA ILE A 283 -7.49 -6.76 16.37
C ILE A 283 -7.48 -8.29 16.36
N TYR A 284 -6.33 -8.88 16.04
CA TYR A 284 -6.07 -10.33 16.04
C TYR A 284 -5.37 -10.84 17.30
N GLY A 285 -4.92 -9.97 18.20
CA GLY A 285 -4.31 -10.34 19.48
C GLY A 285 -3.85 -9.14 20.31
N GLY A 286 -3.44 -9.40 21.56
CA GLY A 286 -2.94 -8.36 22.46
C GLY A 286 -4.04 -7.49 23.08
N SER A 287 -3.65 -6.29 23.51
CA SER A 287 -4.52 -5.23 24.05
C SER A 287 -4.45 -3.99 23.18
N ALA A 288 -5.53 -3.23 23.13
CA ALA A 288 -5.59 -1.97 22.41
C ALA A 288 -6.46 -0.95 23.16
N VAL A 289 -6.03 0.31 23.12
CA VAL A 289 -6.87 1.48 23.40
C VAL A 289 -7.09 2.17 22.06
N ILE A 290 -8.33 2.13 21.58
CA ILE A 290 -8.72 2.62 20.27
C ILE A 290 -9.56 3.88 20.45
N ASP A 291 -9.23 4.90 19.68
CA ASP A 291 -10.05 6.08 19.41
C ASP A 291 -10.23 6.12 17.88
N ALA A 292 -11.39 5.70 17.38
CA ALA A 292 -11.59 5.57 15.93
C ALA A 292 -11.70 6.95 15.25
N GLY A 293 -12.26 7.94 15.95
CA GLY A 293 -12.19 9.34 15.50
C GLY A 293 -13.51 9.82 14.92
N ALA A 294 -13.50 10.40 13.73
CA ALA A 294 -14.67 11.02 13.11
C ALA A 294 -15.00 10.35 11.78
N GLY A 295 -16.09 9.61 11.70
CA GLY A 295 -16.52 8.89 10.53
C GLY A 295 -17.32 7.66 10.94
N ASP A 296 -17.82 6.91 9.96
CA ASP A 296 -18.54 5.67 10.23
C ASP A 296 -17.53 4.51 10.28
N ASP A 297 -16.96 4.27 11.46
CA ASP A 297 -15.85 3.33 11.64
C ASP A 297 -16.28 1.87 11.82
N ILE A 298 -15.39 0.93 11.48
CA ILE A 298 -15.55 -0.50 11.72
C ILE A 298 -14.45 -0.99 12.66
N ILE A 299 -14.85 -1.42 13.86
CA ILE A 299 -13.93 -2.01 14.83
C ILE A 299 -14.21 -3.50 14.93
N GLU A 300 -13.26 -4.31 14.47
CA GLU A 300 -13.35 -5.77 14.46
C GLU A 300 -12.36 -6.41 15.42
N VAL A 301 -12.91 -6.99 16.50
CA VAL A 301 -12.11 -7.68 17.51
C VAL A 301 -12.18 -9.19 17.28
N ASN A 302 -11.16 -9.69 16.56
CA ASN A 302 -11.05 -11.08 16.14
C ASN A 302 -10.59 -12.02 17.25
N ARG A 303 -9.65 -11.56 18.08
CA ARG A 303 -9.17 -12.32 19.24
C ARG A 303 -8.54 -11.37 20.24
N THR A 304 -8.83 -11.59 21.52
CA THR A 304 -8.19 -10.83 22.60
C THR A 304 -7.90 -11.76 23.76
N ASP A 305 -6.64 -11.91 24.10
CA ASP A 305 -6.19 -12.48 25.37
C ASP A 305 -6.03 -11.41 26.47
N SER A 306 -6.13 -10.13 26.09
CA SER A 306 -5.95 -8.95 26.95
C SER A 306 -7.10 -7.94 26.78
N ASP A 307 -7.15 -6.91 27.64
CA ASP A 307 -8.27 -5.97 27.65
C ASP A 307 -8.23 -5.04 26.42
N VAL A 308 -9.39 -4.80 25.79
CA VAL A 308 -9.55 -3.84 24.67
C VAL A 308 -10.59 -2.80 25.06
N THR A 309 -10.22 -1.52 24.92
CA THR A 309 -11.10 -0.37 25.16
C THR A 309 -11.23 0.42 23.86
N VAL A 310 -12.45 0.78 23.50
CA VAL A 310 -12.77 1.43 22.23
C VAL A 310 -13.63 2.66 22.49
N SER A 311 -13.20 3.78 21.94
CA SER A 311 -14.05 4.93 21.63
C SER A 311 -14.35 4.89 20.13
N GLY A 312 -15.64 4.91 19.76
CA GLY A 312 -16.04 5.07 18.35
C GLY A 312 -15.87 6.50 17.86
N GLY A 313 -16.03 7.48 18.76
CA GLY A 313 -15.90 8.88 18.40
C GLY A 313 -17.19 9.45 17.81
N ALA A 314 -17.12 10.05 16.62
CA ALA A 314 -18.22 10.76 16.00
C ALA A 314 -18.62 10.15 14.66
N GLY A 315 -19.79 9.53 14.62
CA GLY A 315 -20.33 8.95 13.40
C GLY A 315 -21.34 7.89 13.79
N ARG A 316 -21.48 6.87 12.95
CA ARG A 316 -22.22 5.66 13.24
C ARG A 316 -21.31 4.45 13.12
N GLU A 317 -20.65 4.11 14.22
CA GLU A 317 -19.64 3.05 14.20
C GLU A 317 -20.26 1.63 14.24
N ARG A 318 -19.52 0.64 13.74
CA ARG A 318 -19.89 -0.77 13.72
C ARG A 318 -18.86 -1.63 14.47
N TYR A 319 -19.29 -2.25 15.56
CA TYR A 319 -18.45 -3.13 16.37
C TYR A 319 -18.72 -4.61 16.06
N LYS A 320 -17.69 -5.33 15.61
CA LYS A 320 -17.72 -6.76 15.26
C LYS A 320 -16.90 -7.57 16.26
N PHE A 321 -17.37 -8.77 16.56
CA PHE A 321 -16.79 -9.63 17.61
C PHE A 321 -16.69 -11.08 17.16
N SER A 322 -15.51 -11.68 17.25
CA SER A 322 -15.32 -13.10 16.92
C SER A 322 -15.52 -14.01 18.14
N PRO A 323 -15.77 -15.32 17.97
CA PRO A 323 -16.01 -16.23 19.10
C PRO A 323 -14.76 -16.50 19.97
N GLN A 324 -13.57 -16.10 19.51
CA GLN A 324 -12.28 -16.27 20.20
C GLN A 324 -11.93 -15.10 21.14
N LEU A 325 -12.93 -14.52 21.81
CA LEU A 325 -12.72 -13.51 22.85
C LEU A 325 -12.43 -14.18 24.21
N ASP A 326 -11.16 -14.17 24.65
CA ASP A 326 -10.78 -14.58 26.01
C ASP A 326 -11.03 -13.45 27.04
N LYS A 327 -11.19 -12.21 26.55
CA LYS A 327 -11.45 -10.98 27.31
C LYS A 327 -12.62 -10.19 26.73
N VAL A 328 -13.15 -9.28 27.55
CA VAL A 328 -14.32 -8.46 27.20
C VAL A 328 -13.86 -7.18 26.52
N VAL A 329 -14.56 -6.77 25.46
CA VAL A 329 -14.38 -5.46 24.82
C VAL A 329 -15.21 -4.42 25.57
N VAL A 330 -14.62 -3.28 25.91
CA VAL A 330 -15.31 -2.16 26.55
C VAL A 330 -15.45 -1.02 25.54
N VAL A 331 -16.69 -0.67 25.21
CA VAL A 331 -17.00 0.50 24.37
C VAL A 331 -17.37 1.66 25.29
N THR A 332 -16.65 2.78 25.18
CA THR A 332 -16.72 3.87 26.17
C THR A 332 -17.76 4.95 25.87
N ASP A 333 -18.18 5.08 24.62
CA ASP A 333 -18.98 6.19 24.10
C ASP A 333 -20.16 5.78 23.21
N PHE A 334 -20.52 4.49 23.22
CA PHE A 334 -21.59 3.92 22.37
C PHE A 334 -22.85 4.81 22.28
N ALA A 335 -23.13 5.34 21.09
CA ALA A 335 -24.31 6.14 20.80
C ALA A 335 -25.54 5.26 20.58
N ALA A 336 -26.37 5.12 21.62
CA ALA A 336 -27.63 4.38 21.52
C ALA A 336 -28.77 5.20 20.87
N GLY A 337 -29.75 4.51 20.29
CA GLY A 337 -30.95 5.08 19.69
C GLY A 337 -30.94 5.02 18.16
N ALA A 338 -31.92 5.71 17.56
CA ALA A 338 -32.06 5.75 16.10
C ALA A 338 -30.88 6.48 15.46
N GLY A 339 -30.28 5.86 14.43
CA GLY A 339 -29.08 6.36 13.75
C GLY A 339 -27.82 6.41 14.63
N GLY A 340 -27.81 5.74 15.78
CA GLY A 340 -26.59 5.55 16.57
C GLY A 340 -25.84 4.27 16.18
N ASP A 341 -24.75 3.99 16.89
CA ASP A 341 -23.78 2.93 16.60
C ASP A 341 -24.40 1.54 16.61
N VAL A 342 -23.71 0.61 15.95
CA VAL A 342 -24.17 -0.73 15.63
C VAL A 342 -23.29 -1.78 16.29
N LEU A 343 -23.91 -2.70 17.03
CA LEU A 343 -23.28 -3.95 17.43
C LEU A 343 -23.60 -5.02 16.37
N ASP A 344 -22.58 -5.63 15.81
CA ASP A 344 -22.72 -6.79 14.92
C ASP A 344 -22.38 -8.09 15.67
N PRO A 345 -23.38 -8.78 16.25
CA PRO A 345 -23.15 -10.01 16.97
C PRO A 345 -23.11 -11.25 16.07
N PHE A 346 -23.33 -11.13 14.75
CA PHE A 346 -23.37 -12.29 13.86
C PHE A 346 -21.99 -12.91 13.66
N THR A 347 -20.95 -12.09 13.74
CA THR A 347 -19.53 -12.50 13.72
C THR A 347 -19.16 -13.43 14.88
N LEU A 348 -19.92 -13.42 15.99
CA LEU A 348 -19.73 -14.36 17.12
C LEU A 348 -20.12 -15.80 16.78
N PHE A 349 -20.86 -15.99 15.69
CA PHE A 349 -21.38 -17.29 15.26
C PHE A 349 -20.93 -17.58 13.83
N PRO A 350 -19.61 -17.71 13.59
CA PRO A 350 -19.06 -17.83 12.25
C PRO A 350 -19.62 -19.09 11.57
N ARG A 351 -19.99 -18.91 10.30
CA ARG A 351 -20.54 -19.96 9.45
C ARG A 351 -19.56 -20.28 8.33
N PRO A 352 -19.69 -21.46 7.69
CA PRO A 352 -19.00 -21.71 6.42
C PRO A 352 -19.31 -20.59 5.43
N PRO A 353 -18.34 -20.15 4.60
CA PRO A 353 -18.51 -19.05 3.65
C PRO A 353 -19.73 -19.20 2.72
N GLU A 354 -20.15 -20.43 2.45
CA GLU A 354 -21.28 -20.77 1.59
C GLU A 354 -22.67 -20.76 2.29
N ALA A 355 -22.73 -20.50 3.60
CA ALA A 355 -24.00 -20.49 4.32
C ALA A 355 -24.68 -19.11 4.22
N PRO A 356 -25.99 -19.04 3.89
CA PRO A 356 -26.73 -17.78 3.96
C PRO A 356 -26.69 -17.20 5.38
N SER A 357 -26.93 -15.89 5.48
CA SER A 357 -27.00 -15.15 6.75
C SER A 357 -27.93 -15.83 7.77
N LEU A 358 -27.71 -15.57 9.05
CA LEU A 358 -28.62 -16.03 10.11
C LEU A 358 -29.96 -15.30 9.94
N GLU A 359 -30.92 -15.95 9.27
CA GLU A 359 -32.29 -15.42 9.06
C GLU A 359 -33.15 -15.44 10.34
N VAL A 360 -32.53 -15.16 11.49
CA VAL A 360 -33.16 -15.29 12.80
C VAL A 360 -32.69 -14.17 13.71
N ASN A 361 -33.64 -13.63 14.46
CA ASN A 361 -33.33 -12.77 15.59
C ASN A 361 -32.68 -13.63 16.70
N LEU A 362 -31.37 -13.47 16.88
CA LEU A 362 -30.54 -14.25 17.80
C LEU A 362 -30.93 -14.08 19.29
N PHE A 363 -31.64 -13.01 19.65
CA PHE A 363 -32.21 -12.88 20.99
C PHE A 363 -33.36 -13.86 21.22
N LEU A 364 -34.14 -14.17 20.18
CA LEU A 364 -35.27 -15.10 20.28
C LEU A 364 -34.85 -16.57 20.21
N THR A 365 -33.69 -16.86 19.60
CA THR A 365 -33.10 -18.21 19.63
C THR A 365 -32.48 -18.55 20.98
N GLY A 366 -32.28 -17.55 21.85
CA GLY A 366 -31.58 -17.69 23.12
C GLY A 366 -30.06 -17.69 22.99
N GLN A 367 -29.52 -17.34 21.82
CA GLN A 367 -28.07 -17.22 21.59
C GLN A 367 -27.51 -15.89 22.10
N LEU A 368 -28.34 -14.84 22.13
CA LEU A 368 -27.96 -13.54 22.66
C LEU A 368 -28.86 -13.11 23.81
N ARG A 369 -28.30 -12.33 24.73
CA ARG A 369 -29.07 -11.56 25.72
C ARG A 369 -28.34 -10.26 26.09
N LEU A 370 -29.11 -9.28 26.53
CA LEU A 370 -28.58 -8.08 27.17
C LEU A 370 -28.74 -8.18 28.69
N LEU A 371 -27.77 -7.66 29.43
CA LEU A 371 -27.82 -7.55 30.89
C LEU A 371 -27.41 -6.14 31.33
N GLN A 372 -28.30 -5.43 32.02
CA GLN A 372 -27.95 -4.15 32.64
C GLN A 372 -27.18 -4.40 33.94
N SER A 373 -26.01 -3.80 34.08
CA SER A 373 -25.18 -3.84 35.29
C SER A 373 -24.81 -2.42 35.71
N GLY A 374 -25.54 -1.87 36.68
CA GLY A 374 -25.35 -0.47 37.08
C GLY A 374 -25.71 0.49 35.94
N ALA A 375 -24.74 1.30 35.51
CA ALA A 375 -24.90 2.21 34.37
C ALA A 375 -24.60 1.55 33.01
N ASP A 376 -23.99 0.37 33.01
CA ASP A 376 -23.45 -0.28 31.81
C ASP A 376 -24.40 -1.37 31.29
N THR A 377 -24.41 -1.61 29.99
CA THR A 377 -25.14 -2.72 29.36
C THR A 377 -24.16 -3.74 28.80
N HIS A 378 -24.37 -5.01 29.14
CA HIS A 378 -23.53 -6.11 28.69
C HIS A 378 -24.23 -6.88 27.57
N LEU A 379 -23.57 -7.02 26.42
CA LEU A 379 -23.96 -7.95 25.38
C LEU A 379 -23.37 -9.32 25.72
N GLN A 380 -24.23 -10.33 25.89
CA GLN A 380 -23.80 -11.68 26.21
C GLN A 380 -24.25 -12.68 25.15
N ALA A 381 -23.35 -13.60 24.81
CA ALA A 381 -23.57 -14.62 23.81
C ALA A 381 -23.36 -16.03 24.38
N ASP A 382 -24.23 -16.96 23.97
CA ASP A 382 -24.11 -18.39 24.17
C ASP A 382 -23.52 -19.02 22.89
N ILE A 383 -22.18 -19.08 22.84
CA ILE A 383 -21.42 -19.39 21.63
C ILE A 383 -21.49 -20.87 21.24
N ASP A 384 -21.69 -21.81 22.17
CA ASP A 384 -21.95 -23.22 21.86
C ASP A 384 -23.43 -23.52 21.55
N GLY A 385 -24.27 -22.48 21.59
CA GLY A 385 -25.66 -22.50 21.19
C GLY A 385 -26.60 -22.90 22.33
N PRO A 386 -27.92 -22.67 22.15
CA PRO A 386 -28.90 -22.66 23.24
C PRO A 386 -29.16 -24.04 23.89
N ALA A 387 -28.53 -25.10 23.37
CA ALA A 387 -28.66 -26.48 23.83
C ALA A 387 -27.38 -27.04 24.48
N GLY A 388 -26.32 -26.22 24.59
CA GLY A 388 -25.00 -26.59 25.11
C GLY A 388 -24.89 -26.56 26.64
N ALA A 389 -23.73 -27.01 27.14
CA ALA A 389 -23.38 -26.95 28.57
C ALA A 389 -22.61 -25.66 28.91
N GLY A 390 -22.23 -24.87 27.91
CA GLY A 390 -21.67 -23.54 28.07
C GLY A 390 -22.71 -22.55 28.56
N GLY A 391 -22.23 -21.52 29.25
CA GLY A 391 -23.06 -20.42 29.72
C GLY A 391 -22.74 -19.15 28.95
N PHE A 392 -23.69 -18.22 28.97
CA PHE A 392 -23.50 -16.87 28.42
C PHE A 392 -22.17 -16.25 28.84
N ARG A 393 -21.39 -15.83 27.85
CA ARG A 393 -20.16 -15.05 28.00
C ARG A 393 -20.44 -13.60 27.59
N THR A 394 -19.86 -12.64 28.31
CA THR A 394 -19.93 -11.24 27.90
C THR A 394 -18.98 -11.03 26.73
N ALA A 395 -19.49 -10.59 25.59
CA ALA A 395 -18.66 -10.22 24.43
C ALA A 395 -18.25 -8.75 24.54
N ALA A 396 -19.21 -7.88 24.83
CA ALA A 396 -19.01 -6.44 24.94
C ALA A 396 -19.70 -5.83 26.16
N VAL A 397 -19.11 -4.77 26.68
CA VAL A 397 -19.69 -3.88 27.69
C VAL A 397 -19.82 -2.49 27.08
N LEU A 398 -21.05 -2.00 26.99
CA LEU A 398 -21.37 -0.64 26.59
C LEU A 398 -21.37 0.22 27.85
N GLN A 399 -20.31 0.98 28.04
CA GLN A 399 -20.14 1.79 29.24
C GLN A 399 -21.18 2.92 29.25
N ASN A 400 -21.76 3.19 30.42
CA ASN A 400 -22.75 4.24 30.64
C ASN A 400 -23.97 4.22 29.70
N THR A 401 -24.23 3.09 29.05
CA THR A 401 -25.32 2.91 28.10
C THR A 401 -26.45 2.13 28.74
N LEU A 402 -27.66 2.71 28.78
CA LEU A 402 -28.84 2.04 29.31
C LEU A 402 -29.45 1.11 28.27
N MET A 403 -29.80 -0.11 28.67
CA MET A 403 -30.44 -1.10 27.81
C MET A 403 -31.74 -0.58 27.19
N SER A 404 -32.47 0.29 27.90
CA SER A 404 -33.71 0.91 27.41
C SER A 404 -33.51 1.95 26.31
N ALA A 405 -32.28 2.40 26.08
CA ALA A 405 -31.94 3.34 25.01
C ALA A 405 -31.62 2.62 23.69
N LEU A 406 -31.30 1.31 23.75
CA LEU A 406 -30.96 0.52 22.57
C LEU A 406 -32.22 0.28 21.72
N ALA A 407 -32.13 0.64 20.43
CA ALA A 407 -33.16 0.46 19.43
C ALA A 407 -32.81 -0.68 18.46
N ASN A 408 -33.67 -0.93 17.47
CA ASN A 408 -33.36 -1.85 16.37
C ASN A 408 -32.09 -1.41 15.63
N ASP A 409 -31.93 -0.11 15.36
CA ASP A 409 -30.78 0.48 14.67
C ASP A 409 -29.42 0.20 15.31
N ASN A 410 -29.38 -0.15 16.60
CA ASN A 410 -28.14 -0.41 17.34
C ASN A 410 -27.62 -1.84 17.23
N PHE A 411 -28.31 -2.70 16.47
CA PHE A 411 -27.88 -4.06 16.24
C PHE A 411 -27.88 -4.34 14.75
N ALA A 412 -26.89 -5.09 14.29
CA ALA A 412 -26.84 -5.50 12.91
C ALA A 412 -28.12 -6.27 12.52
N GLN A 413 -28.52 -6.16 11.27
CA GLN A 413 -29.78 -6.63 10.69
C GLN A 413 -31.00 -6.16 11.49
N GLY A 414 -30.87 -5.02 12.17
CA GLY A 414 -31.84 -4.39 13.05
C GLY A 414 -32.55 -5.33 14.03
N ILE A 415 -31.89 -6.38 14.55
CA ILE A 415 -32.51 -7.32 15.49
C ILE A 415 -32.68 -6.69 16.88
N HIS A 416 -33.78 -6.97 17.58
CA HIS A 416 -33.96 -6.42 18.94
C HIS A 416 -34.52 -7.46 19.93
N PRO A 417 -34.17 -7.41 21.24
CA PRO A 417 -34.67 -8.34 22.26
C PRO A 417 -36.20 -8.38 22.44
N SER A 418 -36.93 -7.36 21.98
CA SER A 418 -38.40 -7.36 21.95
C SER A 418 -38.99 -8.35 20.93
N GLY A 419 -38.14 -8.85 20.02
CA GLY A 419 -38.54 -9.64 18.86
C GLY A 419 -38.89 -8.81 17.63
N THR A 420 -38.76 -7.48 17.68
CA THR A 420 -38.82 -6.65 16.48
C THR A 420 -37.52 -6.78 15.69
N SER A 421 -37.65 -6.52 14.40
CA SER A 421 -36.60 -6.55 13.40
C SER A 421 -36.88 -5.38 12.44
N GLN A 422 -35.88 -4.57 12.11
CA GLN A 422 -35.93 -3.55 11.04
C GLN A 422 -34.73 -3.71 10.08
N GLY A 423 -34.85 -3.28 8.83
CA GLY A 423 -33.72 -3.26 7.90
C GLY A 423 -32.70 -2.17 8.25
N GLU A 424 -31.49 -2.33 7.75
CA GLU A 424 -30.38 -1.41 7.95
C GLU A 424 -30.39 -0.26 6.94
N THR A 425 -29.77 0.85 7.34
CA THR A 425 -29.26 1.84 6.40
C THR A 425 -27.74 1.84 6.53
N ILE A 426 -27.05 1.58 5.43
CA ILE A 426 -25.59 1.61 5.32
C ILE A 426 -25.26 2.57 4.18
N VAL A 427 -24.46 3.59 4.46
CA VAL A 427 -24.02 4.61 3.51
C VAL A 427 -22.53 4.77 3.68
N LEU A 428 -21.75 4.60 2.60
CA LEU A 428 -20.29 4.71 2.64
C LEU A 428 -19.76 5.91 1.82
N GLY A 429 -18.43 6.01 1.75
CA GLY A 429 -17.68 7.15 1.22
C GLY A 429 -17.42 7.08 -0.29
N ASP A 430 -16.26 7.55 -0.74
CA ASP A 430 -15.86 7.58 -2.15
C ASP A 430 -14.92 6.40 -2.55
N ASP A 431 -14.81 5.38 -1.70
CA ASP A 431 -13.93 4.22 -1.88
C ASP A 431 -14.65 2.99 -2.45
N ALA A 432 -13.91 2.07 -3.07
CA ALA A 432 -14.50 0.84 -3.62
C ALA A 432 -14.90 -0.15 -2.52
N ASP A 433 -16.19 -0.31 -2.29
CA ASP A 433 -16.74 -0.98 -1.13
C ASP A 433 -17.37 -2.36 -1.38
N ARG A 434 -17.54 -3.12 -0.29
CA ARG A 434 -18.29 -4.38 -0.28
C ARG A 434 -19.34 -4.37 0.81
N LEU A 435 -20.59 -4.17 0.41
CA LEU A 435 -21.74 -4.00 1.30
C LEU A 435 -22.70 -5.18 1.23
N GLY A 436 -23.07 -5.69 2.40
CA GLY A 436 -24.07 -6.74 2.56
C GLY A 436 -25.16 -6.31 3.54
N GLY A 437 -26.41 -6.43 3.14
CA GLY A 437 -27.58 -6.33 3.99
C GLY A 437 -27.81 -7.60 4.81
N GLY A 438 -29.07 -7.91 5.06
CA GLY A 438 -29.55 -8.93 5.98
C GLY A 438 -30.70 -9.74 5.42
N PHE A 439 -31.75 -9.88 6.21
CA PHE A 439 -32.96 -10.62 5.80
C PHE A 439 -34.20 -9.71 5.80
N GLN A 440 -33.98 -8.40 5.83
CA GLN A 440 -34.98 -7.35 5.99
C GLN A 440 -34.78 -6.29 4.93
N ASP A 441 -35.76 -5.40 4.78
CA ASP A 441 -35.74 -4.34 3.78
C ASP A 441 -34.63 -3.32 4.06
N ASP A 442 -33.47 -3.51 3.47
CA ASP A 442 -32.25 -2.73 3.72
C ASP A 442 -32.08 -1.59 2.70
N LEU A 443 -31.39 -0.52 3.10
CA LEU A 443 -30.91 0.56 2.24
C LEU A 443 -29.37 0.54 2.25
N LEU A 444 -28.78 0.23 1.10
CA LEU A 444 -27.34 0.22 0.90
C LEU A 444 -26.97 1.30 -0.12
N ASP A 445 -26.10 2.23 0.24
CA ASP A 445 -25.61 3.30 -0.62
C ASP A 445 -24.07 3.22 -0.65
N GLY A 446 -23.53 2.88 -1.82
CA GLY A 446 -22.10 2.68 -2.05
C GLY A 446 -21.33 4.00 -2.01
N GLY A 447 -21.92 5.07 -2.55
CA GLY A 447 -21.31 6.39 -2.56
C GLY A 447 -20.52 6.63 -3.85
N GLY A 448 -19.21 6.76 -3.77
CA GLY A 448 -18.33 6.76 -4.94
C GLY A 448 -17.39 5.56 -4.88
N GLY A 449 -16.87 5.14 -6.03
CA GLY A 449 -15.97 3.99 -6.08
C GLY A 449 -16.59 2.83 -6.86
N ARG A 450 -15.88 1.71 -6.94
CA ARG A 450 -16.38 0.52 -7.66
C ARG A 450 -16.95 -0.47 -6.67
N ASP A 451 -18.22 -0.33 -6.38
CA ASP A 451 -18.86 -0.98 -5.24
C ASP A 451 -19.46 -2.34 -5.58
N MET A 452 -19.57 -3.17 -4.55
CA MET A 452 -20.30 -4.43 -4.61
C MET A 452 -21.36 -4.48 -3.50
N LEU A 453 -22.62 -4.42 -3.89
CA LEU A 453 -23.77 -4.31 -2.99
C LEU A 453 -24.63 -5.59 -3.06
N TRP A 454 -24.93 -6.19 -1.90
CA TRP A 454 -25.79 -7.36 -1.75
C TRP A 454 -26.91 -7.12 -0.74
N GLY A 455 -28.18 -7.11 -1.16
CA GLY A 455 -29.33 -7.01 -0.23
C GLY A 455 -29.63 -8.32 0.52
N TYR A 456 -29.37 -9.45 -0.14
CA TYR A 456 -29.68 -10.81 0.28
C TYR A 456 -31.17 -11.13 0.35
N LYS A 457 -31.90 -10.70 1.38
CA LYS A 457 -33.37 -10.86 1.42
C LYS A 457 -34.00 -9.62 2.02
N GLY A 458 -35.24 -9.38 1.63
CA GLY A 458 -35.95 -8.17 1.99
C GLY A 458 -36.38 -7.46 0.72
N ASP A 459 -37.27 -6.48 0.81
CA ASP A 459 -37.50 -5.57 -0.31
C ASP A 459 -36.45 -4.45 -0.23
N ASP A 460 -35.26 -4.70 -0.78
CA ASP A 460 -34.07 -3.88 -0.54
C ASP A 460 -33.97 -2.68 -1.50
N THR A 461 -33.20 -1.66 -1.11
CA THR A 461 -32.81 -0.54 -1.97
C THR A 461 -31.29 -0.43 -2.00
N LEU A 462 -30.68 -0.69 -3.15
CA LEU A 462 -29.25 -0.61 -3.38
C LEU A 462 -28.98 0.56 -4.34
N ILE A 463 -28.07 1.44 -3.95
CA ILE A 463 -27.60 2.60 -4.72
C ILE A 463 -26.09 2.40 -4.91
N GLY A 464 -25.64 2.30 -6.17
CA GLY A 464 -24.23 2.22 -6.54
C GLY A 464 -23.56 3.56 -6.30
N GLY A 465 -23.82 4.51 -7.18
CA GLY A 465 -23.44 5.90 -6.99
C GLY A 465 -22.56 6.43 -8.12
N LEU A 466 -21.30 6.76 -7.85
CA LEU A 466 -20.32 7.10 -8.89
C LEU A 466 -19.46 5.90 -9.25
N ASP A 467 -18.97 5.84 -10.49
CA ASP A 467 -18.15 4.77 -11.05
C ASP A 467 -18.93 3.48 -11.38
N ASN A 468 -18.25 2.33 -11.47
CA ASN A 468 -18.80 1.13 -12.09
C ASN A 468 -19.12 0.06 -11.02
N ASP A 469 -20.41 -0.11 -10.73
CA ASP A 469 -20.87 -0.86 -9.57
C ASP A 469 -21.47 -2.23 -9.91
N PHE A 470 -21.51 -3.09 -8.90
CA PHE A 470 -22.15 -4.40 -8.94
C PHE A 470 -23.25 -4.50 -7.88
N LEU A 471 -24.50 -4.64 -8.31
CA LEU A 471 -25.67 -4.68 -7.42
C LEU A 471 -26.38 -6.03 -7.49
N SER A 472 -26.74 -6.60 -6.34
CA SER A 472 -27.49 -7.85 -6.22
C SER A 472 -28.48 -7.79 -5.07
N GLY A 473 -29.74 -7.45 -5.34
CA GLY A 473 -30.80 -7.36 -4.33
C GLY A 473 -31.05 -8.70 -3.63
N GLY A 474 -31.29 -9.76 -4.39
CA GLY A 474 -31.47 -11.10 -3.85
C GLY A 474 -32.94 -11.48 -3.80
N ALA A 475 -33.44 -11.91 -2.64
CA ALA A 475 -34.82 -12.37 -2.48
C ALA A 475 -35.75 -11.26 -1.99
N GLY A 476 -36.63 -10.76 -2.86
CA GLY A 476 -37.65 -9.78 -2.47
C GLY A 476 -38.18 -9.00 -3.67
N ASN A 477 -38.56 -7.75 -3.49
CA ASN A 477 -38.84 -6.85 -4.60
C ASN A 477 -37.92 -5.64 -4.46
N ASP A 478 -36.77 -5.74 -5.10
CA ASP A 478 -35.67 -4.83 -4.83
C ASP A 478 -35.70 -3.61 -5.75
N LYS A 479 -35.02 -2.56 -5.31
CA LYS A 479 -34.70 -1.38 -6.11
C LYS A 479 -33.19 -1.28 -6.23
N LEU A 480 -32.69 -1.40 -7.45
CA LEU A 480 -31.27 -1.34 -7.75
C LEU A 480 -31.02 -0.11 -8.63
N ASP A 481 -30.28 0.87 -8.14
CA ASP A 481 -29.90 2.06 -8.89
C ASP A 481 -28.38 2.09 -9.06
N GLY A 482 -27.87 1.86 -10.27
CA GLY A 482 -26.42 1.84 -10.51
C GLY A 482 -25.78 3.22 -10.38
N GLY A 483 -26.47 4.26 -10.85
CA GLY A 483 -26.00 5.64 -10.75
C GLY A 483 -25.23 6.09 -12.00
N LEU A 484 -24.02 6.61 -11.81
CA LEU A 484 -23.15 7.16 -12.85
C LEU A 484 -21.98 6.24 -13.13
N GLY A 485 -22.04 5.48 -14.21
CA GLY A 485 -20.90 4.76 -14.73
C GLY A 485 -21.36 3.66 -15.67
N ILE A 486 -20.73 2.49 -15.55
CA ILE A 486 -21.09 1.27 -16.26
C ILE A 486 -21.41 0.22 -15.21
N ASP A 487 -22.69 0.14 -14.87
CA ASP A 487 -23.14 -0.65 -13.73
C ASP A 487 -23.70 -2.00 -14.14
N THR A 488 -23.62 -2.96 -13.23
CA THR A 488 -24.09 -4.32 -13.42
C THR A 488 -25.05 -4.74 -12.30
N ALA A 489 -26.31 -4.98 -12.65
CA ALA A 489 -27.26 -5.65 -11.76
C ALA A 489 -27.25 -7.17 -12.01
N SER A 490 -27.14 -7.96 -10.94
CA SER A 490 -27.00 -9.41 -10.98
C SER A 490 -28.16 -10.12 -10.31
N PHE A 491 -28.62 -11.19 -10.96
CA PHE A 491 -29.74 -12.03 -10.54
C PHE A 491 -29.31 -13.50 -10.56
N ASN A 492 -29.58 -14.25 -9.49
CA ASN A 492 -29.30 -15.69 -9.44
C ASN A 492 -30.23 -16.47 -10.38
N ALA A 493 -31.39 -15.92 -10.74
CA ALA A 493 -32.30 -16.51 -11.71
C ALA A 493 -31.62 -16.72 -13.08
N GLN A 494 -31.84 -17.90 -13.67
CA GLN A 494 -31.37 -18.21 -15.03
C GLN A 494 -32.11 -17.34 -16.05
N TYR A 495 -31.42 -16.82 -17.08
CA TYR A 495 -32.03 -15.91 -18.07
C TYR A 495 -33.30 -16.46 -18.75
N GLY A 496 -33.38 -17.78 -18.94
CA GLY A 496 -34.57 -18.42 -19.50
C GLY A 496 -35.83 -18.37 -18.61
N ASN A 497 -35.66 -18.05 -17.33
CA ASN A 497 -36.70 -18.02 -16.30
C ASN A 497 -37.03 -16.60 -15.83
N VAL A 498 -36.51 -15.56 -16.47
CA VAL A 498 -36.84 -14.18 -16.12
C VAL A 498 -37.73 -13.53 -17.17
N ARG A 499 -38.57 -12.59 -16.74
CA ARG A 499 -39.28 -11.66 -17.63
C ARG A 499 -38.72 -10.25 -17.42
N ILE A 500 -38.20 -9.67 -18.49
CA ILE A 500 -37.63 -8.32 -18.46
C ILE A 500 -38.52 -7.39 -19.28
N THR A 501 -38.91 -6.26 -18.70
CA THR A 501 -39.52 -5.14 -19.42
C THR A 501 -38.70 -3.88 -19.19
N ARG A 502 -38.48 -3.08 -20.24
CA ARG A 502 -37.72 -1.82 -20.18
C ARG A 502 -38.59 -0.67 -20.65
N ASP A 503 -38.69 0.38 -19.85
CA ASP A 503 -39.38 1.63 -20.20
C ASP A 503 -38.56 2.83 -19.72
N ASN A 504 -38.23 3.75 -20.64
CA ASN A 504 -37.43 4.96 -20.36
C ASN A 504 -36.18 4.73 -19.49
N GLY A 505 -35.43 3.65 -19.75
CA GLY A 505 -34.21 3.31 -19.00
C GLY A 505 -34.44 2.58 -17.68
N VAL A 506 -35.69 2.41 -17.25
CA VAL A 506 -36.06 1.60 -16.08
C VAL A 506 -36.33 0.17 -16.53
N PHE A 507 -35.63 -0.79 -15.93
CA PHE A 507 -35.93 -2.20 -16.10
C PHE A 507 -36.84 -2.67 -14.97
N ARG A 508 -37.74 -3.57 -15.31
CA ARG A 508 -38.43 -4.43 -14.37
C ARG A 508 -38.05 -5.86 -14.69
N VAL A 509 -37.45 -6.55 -13.72
CA VAL A 509 -36.94 -7.92 -13.84
C VAL A 509 -37.76 -8.80 -12.91
N GLU A 510 -38.52 -9.75 -13.47
CA GLU A 510 -39.37 -10.67 -12.70
C GLU A 510 -38.78 -12.09 -12.80
N ASP A 511 -38.40 -12.66 -11.66
CA ASP A 511 -38.05 -14.08 -11.57
C ASP A 511 -39.32 -14.94 -11.58
N LEU A 512 -39.54 -15.69 -12.66
CA LEU A 512 -40.70 -16.56 -12.82
C LEU A 512 -40.60 -17.83 -11.95
N GLY A 513 -39.42 -18.12 -11.40
CA GLY A 513 -39.19 -19.15 -10.39
C GLY A 513 -39.64 -18.74 -8.98
N GLY A 514 -39.81 -17.43 -8.75
CA GLY A 514 -40.29 -16.84 -7.49
C GLY A 514 -39.28 -16.83 -6.35
N GLY A 515 -38.00 -17.06 -6.63
CA GLY A 515 -36.92 -17.01 -5.64
C GLY A 515 -36.42 -15.60 -5.35
N GLU A 516 -36.36 -14.76 -6.39
CA GLU A 516 -35.86 -13.38 -6.31
C GLU A 516 -36.96 -12.31 -6.43
N GLY A 517 -38.20 -12.72 -6.73
CA GLY A 517 -39.34 -11.81 -6.79
C GLY A 517 -39.32 -10.85 -7.98
N VAL A 518 -39.60 -9.56 -7.76
CA VAL A 518 -39.72 -8.58 -8.86
C VAL A 518 -39.04 -7.25 -8.59
N ASP A 519 -37.98 -7.02 -9.34
CA ASP A 519 -37.04 -5.93 -9.10
C ASP A 519 -37.22 -4.79 -10.07
N ILE A 520 -36.89 -3.59 -9.60
CA ILE A 520 -36.83 -2.36 -10.37
C ILE A 520 -35.37 -1.95 -10.46
N VAL A 521 -34.85 -1.86 -11.68
CA VAL A 521 -33.45 -1.50 -11.93
C VAL A 521 -33.40 -0.18 -12.71
N THR A 522 -32.62 0.77 -12.23
CA THR A 522 -32.34 2.06 -12.89
C THR A 522 -30.85 2.33 -12.95
N GLY A 523 -30.42 3.22 -13.85
CA GLY A 523 -29.01 3.60 -13.96
C GLY A 523 -28.06 2.42 -14.14
N VAL A 524 -28.48 1.35 -14.84
CA VAL A 524 -27.68 0.13 -15.03
C VAL A 524 -27.58 -0.21 -16.50
N GLU A 525 -26.35 -0.42 -16.95
CA GLU A 525 -26.02 -0.74 -18.33
C GLU A 525 -26.09 -2.25 -18.57
N ARG A 526 -25.87 -3.08 -17.55
CA ARG A 526 -25.72 -4.54 -17.72
C ARG A 526 -26.56 -5.34 -16.75
N LEU A 527 -27.30 -6.30 -17.29
CA LEU A 527 -28.04 -7.28 -16.49
C LEU A 527 -27.38 -8.65 -16.60
N ARG A 528 -26.99 -9.22 -15.47
CA ARG A 528 -26.33 -10.52 -15.35
C ARG A 528 -27.27 -11.55 -14.74
N PHE A 529 -27.36 -12.72 -15.36
CA PHE A 529 -28.26 -13.79 -14.97
C PHE A 529 -27.55 -15.12 -14.80
N GLY A 530 -27.83 -15.83 -13.71
CA GLY A 530 -27.26 -17.13 -13.39
C GLY A 530 -26.05 -17.07 -12.46
N GLY A 531 -25.52 -18.24 -12.12
CA GLY A 531 -24.44 -18.38 -11.13
C GLY A 531 -23.05 -17.99 -11.65
N ALA A 532 -22.07 -17.97 -10.75
CA ALA A 532 -20.70 -17.51 -11.01
C ALA A 532 -19.97 -18.16 -12.20
N PHE A 533 -20.37 -19.36 -12.62
CA PHE A 533 -19.66 -20.16 -13.61
C PHE A 533 -20.39 -20.32 -14.96
N ASP A 534 -21.63 -19.83 -15.07
CA ASP A 534 -22.43 -19.88 -16.30
C ASP A 534 -23.44 -18.72 -16.27
N ALA A 535 -22.90 -17.52 -16.45
CA ALA A 535 -23.67 -16.29 -16.41
C ALA A 535 -23.99 -15.82 -17.83
N THR A 536 -25.27 -15.55 -18.10
CA THR A 536 -25.70 -14.84 -19.31
C THR A 536 -25.78 -13.36 -19.00
N VAL A 537 -25.04 -12.54 -19.76
CA VAL A 537 -25.05 -11.08 -19.59
C VAL A 537 -25.76 -10.41 -20.76
N LYS A 538 -26.58 -9.42 -20.43
CA LYS A 538 -27.24 -8.51 -21.36
C LYS A 538 -26.68 -7.11 -21.19
N ALA A 539 -25.87 -6.67 -22.15
CA ALA A 539 -25.32 -5.32 -22.19
C ALA A 539 -26.27 -4.40 -22.99
N TYR A 540 -26.74 -3.33 -22.35
CA TYR A 540 -27.64 -2.32 -22.92
C TYR A 540 -26.90 -1.02 -23.27
N ASP A 541 -25.61 -0.90 -22.94
CA ASP A 541 -24.67 0.14 -23.41
C ASP A 541 -24.24 -0.10 -24.87
N VAL A 542 -25.21 -0.30 -25.76
CA VAL A 542 -25.00 -0.57 -27.20
C VAL A 542 -24.30 0.58 -27.95
N ASP A 543 -24.31 1.78 -27.37
CA ASP A 543 -23.57 2.95 -27.86
C ASP A 543 -22.25 3.19 -27.08
N GLY A 544 -22.12 2.59 -25.90
CA GLY A 544 -20.95 2.66 -25.02
C GLY A 544 -19.88 1.62 -25.33
N ASN A 545 -19.13 1.19 -24.31
CA ASN A 545 -18.00 0.26 -24.44
C ASN A 545 -18.40 -1.05 -25.10
N ALA A 546 -19.52 -1.67 -24.68
CA ALA A 546 -20.01 -2.91 -25.25
C ALA A 546 -20.26 -2.78 -26.76
N GLY A 547 -20.92 -1.69 -27.17
CA GLY A 547 -21.13 -1.34 -28.57
C GLY A 547 -19.84 -1.15 -29.36
N GLN A 548 -18.91 -0.36 -28.83
CA GLN A 548 -17.64 -0.03 -29.49
C GLN A 548 -16.78 -1.28 -29.73
N VAL A 549 -16.67 -2.17 -28.73
CA VAL A 549 -15.93 -3.44 -28.89
C VAL A 549 -16.58 -4.30 -29.97
N TYR A 550 -17.91 -4.40 -29.99
CA TYR A 550 -18.62 -5.18 -31.01
C TYR A 550 -18.40 -4.60 -32.41
N ARG A 551 -18.47 -3.27 -32.55
CA ARG A 551 -18.22 -2.56 -33.81
C ARG A 551 -16.79 -2.73 -34.31
N LEU A 552 -15.81 -2.73 -33.41
CA LEU A 552 -14.41 -3.00 -33.75
C LEU A 552 -14.23 -4.44 -34.24
N TYR A 553 -14.84 -5.42 -33.57
CA TYR A 553 -14.84 -6.81 -34.03
C TYR A 553 -15.44 -6.97 -35.41
N GLN A 554 -16.62 -6.39 -35.63
CA GLN A 554 -17.28 -6.43 -36.93
C GLN A 554 -16.40 -5.78 -38.00
N ALA A 555 -15.78 -4.64 -37.70
CA ALA A 555 -14.94 -3.94 -38.66
C ALA A 555 -13.63 -4.67 -38.97
N ALA A 556 -12.98 -5.23 -37.94
CA ALA A 556 -11.71 -5.91 -38.09
C ALA A 556 -11.88 -7.28 -38.75
N PHE A 557 -12.89 -8.06 -38.36
CA PHE A 557 -12.97 -9.48 -38.69
C PHE A 557 -14.20 -9.88 -39.52
N ASP A 558 -15.11 -8.94 -39.81
CA ASP A 558 -16.36 -9.18 -40.54
C ASP A 558 -17.21 -10.31 -39.93
N ARG A 559 -17.21 -10.37 -38.61
CA ARG A 559 -17.99 -11.35 -37.83
C ARG A 559 -18.38 -10.79 -36.49
N LYS A 560 -19.42 -11.37 -35.90
CA LYS A 560 -19.68 -11.22 -34.48
C LYS A 560 -18.50 -11.76 -33.66
N PRO A 561 -18.18 -11.14 -32.52
CA PRO A 561 -17.21 -11.70 -31.61
C PRO A 561 -17.70 -13.05 -31.07
N ASP A 562 -16.75 -13.91 -30.74
CA ASP A 562 -16.98 -15.09 -29.90
C ASP A 562 -16.99 -14.65 -28.43
N ASP A 563 -17.64 -15.43 -27.56
CA ASP A 563 -17.91 -15.02 -26.17
C ASP A 563 -16.61 -14.67 -25.41
N GLY A 564 -15.57 -15.50 -25.51
CA GLY A 564 -14.30 -15.26 -24.82
C GLY A 564 -13.52 -14.05 -25.35
N GLY A 565 -13.51 -13.84 -26.67
CA GLY A 565 -12.91 -12.63 -27.24
C GLY A 565 -13.67 -11.37 -26.85
N TYR A 566 -15.01 -11.42 -26.88
CA TYR A 566 -15.83 -10.28 -26.51
C TYR A 566 -15.63 -9.88 -25.05
N ASP A 567 -15.70 -10.86 -24.14
CA ASP A 567 -15.56 -10.68 -22.70
C ASP A 567 -14.20 -10.06 -22.35
N TYR A 568 -13.12 -10.59 -22.93
CA TYR A 568 -11.78 -10.04 -22.72
C TYR A 568 -11.67 -8.57 -23.14
N TRP A 569 -12.08 -8.22 -24.36
CA TRP A 569 -11.91 -6.85 -24.86
C TRP A 569 -12.87 -5.85 -24.23
N LEU A 570 -14.07 -6.30 -23.85
CA LEU A 570 -14.99 -5.49 -23.06
C LEU A 570 -14.40 -5.18 -21.68
N GLY A 571 -13.87 -6.19 -20.99
CA GLY A 571 -13.18 -6.00 -19.71
C GLY A 571 -11.97 -5.06 -19.81
N GLN A 572 -11.22 -5.08 -20.92
CA GLN A 572 -10.16 -4.09 -21.16
C GLN A 572 -10.74 -2.67 -21.32
N ALA A 573 -11.79 -2.51 -22.13
CA ALA A 573 -12.42 -1.22 -22.38
C ALA A 573 -12.98 -0.59 -21.09
N ASP A 574 -13.60 -1.40 -20.24
CA ASP A 574 -14.17 -0.95 -18.96
C ASP A 574 -13.10 -0.55 -17.94
N ASN A 575 -11.88 -1.06 -18.09
CA ASN A 575 -10.71 -0.63 -17.31
C ASN A 575 -9.93 0.51 -18.01
N GLY A 576 -10.57 1.25 -18.92
CA GLY A 576 -10.01 2.43 -19.56
C GLY A 576 -9.11 2.16 -20.78
N TYR A 577 -9.00 0.91 -21.24
CA TYR A 577 -8.22 0.60 -22.43
C TYR A 577 -8.88 1.18 -23.69
N SER A 578 -8.18 2.07 -24.40
CA SER A 578 -8.81 2.85 -25.46
C SER A 578 -9.13 1.99 -26.69
N LEU A 579 -10.17 2.40 -27.43
CA LEU A 579 -10.49 1.79 -28.73
C LEU A 579 -9.33 1.86 -29.74
N ALA A 580 -8.46 2.88 -29.62
CA ALA A 580 -7.28 3.00 -30.47
C ALA A 580 -6.23 1.92 -30.14
N ASP A 581 -6.02 1.65 -28.86
CA ASP A 581 -5.08 0.61 -28.41
C ASP A 581 -5.60 -0.78 -28.76
N MET A 582 -6.92 -1.02 -28.60
CA MET A 582 -7.55 -2.25 -29.07
C MET A 582 -7.35 -2.45 -30.57
N ALA A 583 -7.63 -1.44 -31.39
CA ALA A 583 -7.43 -1.51 -32.84
C ALA A 583 -5.97 -1.82 -33.19
N LEU A 584 -5.01 -1.26 -32.45
CA LEU A 584 -3.59 -1.57 -32.62
C LEU A 584 -3.29 -3.05 -32.34
N GLN A 585 -3.83 -3.62 -31.26
CA GLN A 585 -3.65 -5.03 -30.95
C GLN A 585 -4.29 -5.94 -31.99
N PHE A 586 -5.48 -5.58 -32.47
CA PHE A 586 -6.18 -6.35 -33.51
C PHE A 586 -5.34 -6.39 -34.78
N THR A 587 -4.78 -5.26 -35.23
CA THR A 587 -3.93 -5.23 -36.44
C THR A 587 -2.63 -6.04 -36.31
N LYS A 588 -2.16 -6.30 -35.09
CA LYS A 588 -1.00 -7.14 -34.78
C LYS A 588 -1.36 -8.61 -34.57
N SER A 589 -2.64 -8.95 -34.47
CA SER A 589 -3.08 -10.30 -34.17
C SER A 589 -2.86 -11.27 -35.33
N ALA A 590 -2.65 -12.55 -35.00
CA ALA A 590 -2.52 -13.60 -36.00
C ALA A 590 -3.81 -13.80 -36.82
N GLU A 591 -4.98 -13.56 -36.23
CA GLU A 591 -6.26 -13.62 -36.93
C GLU A 591 -6.35 -12.53 -38.00
N PHE A 592 -5.99 -11.30 -37.66
CA PHE A 592 -5.95 -10.19 -38.61
C PHE A 592 -4.96 -10.45 -39.74
N GLY A 593 -3.77 -10.97 -39.42
CA GLY A 593 -2.78 -11.38 -40.44
C GLY A 593 -3.26 -12.50 -41.37
N LYS A 594 -4.16 -13.39 -40.93
CA LYS A 594 -4.78 -14.40 -41.81
C LYS A 594 -5.80 -13.79 -42.78
N LEU A 595 -6.57 -12.81 -42.31
CA LEU A 595 -7.66 -12.19 -43.06
C LEU A 595 -7.15 -11.15 -44.07
N TYR A 596 -6.20 -10.31 -43.65
CA TYR A 596 -5.65 -9.24 -44.50
C TYR A 596 -4.34 -9.64 -45.18
N GLY A 597 -3.66 -10.68 -44.70
CA GLY A 597 -2.32 -11.09 -45.14
C GLY A 597 -1.26 -10.71 -44.10
N THR A 598 -0.08 -11.34 -44.15
CA THR A 598 1.01 -11.05 -43.20
C THR A 598 1.64 -9.67 -43.40
N ALA A 599 1.41 -9.05 -44.57
CA ALA A 599 1.75 -7.68 -44.90
C ALA A 599 0.87 -7.17 -46.08
N PRO A 600 -0.44 -6.90 -45.86
CA PRO A 600 -1.30 -6.33 -46.89
C PRO A 600 -0.70 -5.04 -47.43
N THR A 601 -0.85 -4.82 -48.73
CA THR A 601 -0.67 -3.47 -49.27
C THR A 601 -1.76 -2.53 -48.71
N ASN A 602 -1.47 -1.24 -48.63
CA ASN A 602 -2.45 -0.24 -48.19
C ASN A 602 -3.75 -0.31 -49.02
N ALA A 603 -3.65 -0.60 -50.32
CA ALA A 603 -4.79 -0.81 -51.21
C ALA A 603 -5.65 -2.02 -50.84
N GLU A 604 -5.03 -3.15 -50.52
CA GLU A 604 -5.75 -4.35 -50.09
C GLU A 604 -6.44 -4.13 -48.73
N PHE A 605 -5.75 -3.47 -47.79
CA PHE A 605 -6.31 -3.13 -46.49
C PHE A 605 -7.53 -2.21 -46.59
N VAL A 606 -7.40 -1.09 -47.30
CA VAL A 606 -8.51 -0.13 -47.47
C VAL A 606 -9.67 -0.77 -48.24
N THR A 607 -9.40 -1.50 -49.33
CA THR A 607 -10.46 -2.18 -50.09
C THR A 607 -11.25 -3.15 -49.23
N ARG A 608 -10.57 -3.92 -48.36
CA ARG A 608 -11.24 -4.84 -47.43
C ARG A 608 -12.09 -4.10 -46.40
N LEU A 609 -11.62 -2.99 -45.83
CA LEU A 609 -12.43 -2.20 -44.91
C LEU A 609 -13.71 -1.66 -45.58
N TYR A 610 -13.63 -1.16 -46.82
CA TYR A 610 -14.82 -0.74 -47.56
C TYR A 610 -15.83 -1.89 -47.75
N ASN A 611 -15.35 -3.09 -48.05
CA ASN A 611 -16.22 -4.25 -48.23
C ASN A 611 -16.80 -4.78 -46.93
N ASN A 612 -15.99 -4.86 -45.87
CA ASN A 612 -16.35 -5.47 -44.60
C ASN A 612 -17.19 -4.53 -43.72
N VAL A 613 -16.88 -3.23 -43.75
CA VAL A 613 -17.48 -2.23 -42.85
C VAL A 613 -18.60 -1.47 -43.53
N LEU A 614 -18.38 -1.03 -44.77
CA LEU A 614 -19.31 -0.18 -45.51
C LEU A 614 -20.18 -0.98 -46.50
N HIS A 615 -19.90 -2.27 -46.66
CA HIS A 615 -20.60 -3.20 -47.57
C HIS A 615 -20.80 -2.63 -48.98
N ARG A 616 -19.79 -1.90 -49.47
CA ARG A 616 -19.82 -1.25 -50.79
C ARG A 616 -18.44 -1.21 -51.43
N GLU A 617 -18.43 -1.08 -52.76
CA GLU A 617 -17.22 -0.75 -53.49
C GLU A 617 -16.66 0.61 -53.07
N PRO A 618 -15.34 0.78 -52.97
CA PRO A 618 -14.74 2.03 -52.54
C PRO A 618 -15.10 3.20 -53.46
N GLU A 619 -15.66 4.28 -52.91
CA GLU A 619 -15.86 5.50 -53.67
C GLU A 619 -14.50 6.12 -54.05
N PRO A 620 -14.33 6.63 -55.28
CA PRO A 620 -13.01 7.07 -55.76
C PRO A 620 -12.33 8.12 -54.88
N GLY A 621 -13.11 9.06 -54.31
CA GLY A 621 -12.58 10.14 -53.47
C GLY A 621 -12.13 9.66 -52.09
N GLY A 622 -12.98 8.91 -51.39
CA GLY A 622 -12.67 8.35 -50.07
C GLY A 622 -11.55 7.32 -50.13
N TYR A 623 -11.56 6.47 -51.15
CA TYR A 623 -10.50 5.48 -51.38
C TYR A 623 -9.13 6.15 -51.60
N ALA A 624 -9.06 7.17 -52.44
CA ALA A 624 -7.82 7.92 -52.68
C ALA A 624 -7.31 8.63 -51.42
N PHE A 625 -8.22 9.20 -50.61
CA PHE A 625 -7.87 9.85 -49.35
C PHE A 625 -7.19 8.89 -48.37
N TRP A 626 -7.78 7.70 -48.13
CA TRP A 626 -7.22 6.73 -47.19
C TRP A 626 -5.90 6.14 -47.67
N LEU A 627 -5.76 5.90 -48.97
CA LEU A 627 -4.49 5.49 -49.57
C LEU A 627 -3.39 6.53 -49.35
N GLU A 628 -3.66 7.81 -49.65
CA GLU A 628 -2.70 8.89 -49.42
C GLU A 628 -2.32 8.97 -47.94
N ALA A 629 -3.29 8.87 -47.03
CA ALA A 629 -3.04 8.95 -45.58
C ALA A 629 -2.10 7.84 -45.10
N LEU A 630 -2.29 6.60 -45.55
CA LEU A 630 -1.44 5.46 -45.18
C LEU A 630 -0.07 5.51 -45.89
N ASP A 631 -0.03 5.82 -47.18
CA ASP A 631 1.21 5.88 -47.98
C ASP A 631 2.15 6.99 -47.50
N THR A 632 1.58 8.13 -47.08
CA THR A 632 2.34 9.26 -46.54
C THR A 632 2.56 9.18 -45.02
N LYS A 633 2.11 8.10 -44.37
CA LYS A 633 2.21 7.87 -42.92
C LYS A 633 1.55 8.99 -42.07
N ARG A 634 0.52 9.63 -42.60
CA ARG A 634 -0.35 10.55 -41.84
C ARG A 634 -1.35 9.80 -40.96
N ALA A 635 -1.59 8.54 -41.26
CA ALA A 635 -2.37 7.62 -40.43
C ALA A 635 -1.74 6.23 -40.45
N THR A 636 -1.96 5.47 -39.40
CA THR A 636 -1.63 4.05 -39.23
C THR A 636 -2.83 3.17 -39.57
N ALA A 637 -2.59 1.88 -39.82
CA ALA A 637 -3.69 0.93 -40.05
C ALA A 637 -4.66 0.83 -38.86
N ALA A 638 -4.14 0.95 -37.63
CA ALA A 638 -4.93 0.95 -36.41
C ALA A 638 -5.87 2.17 -36.32
N GLU A 639 -5.37 3.36 -36.64
CA GLU A 639 -6.19 4.59 -36.67
C GLU A 639 -7.28 4.51 -37.73
N VAL A 640 -6.96 4.00 -38.93
CA VAL A 640 -7.97 3.81 -39.99
C VAL A 640 -9.02 2.77 -39.55
N LEU A 641 -8.61 1.65 -38.96
CA LEU A 641 -9.54 0.63 -38.46
C LEU A 641 -10.50 1.21 -37.41
N LYS A 642 -9.98 1.98 -36.45
CA LYS A 642 -10.78 2.67 -35.44
C LYS A 642 -11.80 3.65 -36.07
N ILE A 643 -11.38 4.42 -37.09
CA ILE A 643 -12.29 5.36 -37.75
C ILE A 643 -13.40 4.61 -38.49
N PHE A 644 -13.07 3.50 -39.14
CA PHE A 644 -14.07 2.67 -39.82
C PHE A 644 -15.02 1.99 -38.83
N SER A 645 -14.53 1.51 -37.68
CA SER A 645 -15.39 0.89 -36.67
C SER A 645 -16.45 1.86 -36.14
N GLU A 646 -16.12 3.13 -36.01
CA GLU A 646 -17.04 4.19 -35.57
C GLU A 646 -17.69 4.96 -36.74
N SER A 647 -17.60 4.43 -37.97
CA SER A 647 -18.32 5.00 -39.11
C SER A 647 -19.83 4.85 -38.91
N LYS A 648 -20.59 5.85 -39.37
CA LYS A 648 -22.06 5.86 -39.27
C LYS A 648 -22.67 4.58 -39.84
N GLU A 649 -22.17 4.14 -40.99
CA GLU A 649 -22.63 2.92 -41.66
C GLU A 649 -22.39 1.67 -40.80
N ASN A 650 -21.23 1.54 -40.15
CA ASN A 650 -20.95 0.40 -39.28
C ASN A 650 -21.79 0.43 -38.00
N VAL A 651 -21.97 1.62 -37.41
CA VAL A 651 -22.85 1.82 -36.25
C VAL A 651 -24.28 1.39 -36.60
N GLU A 652 -24.82 1.85 -37.74
CA GLU A 652 -26.15 1.46 -38.19
C GLU A 652 -26.27 -0.03 -38.57
N ALA A 653 -25.20 -0.63 -39.10
CA ALA A 653 -25.16 -2.05 -39.44
C ALA A 653 -25.14 -2.92 -38.18
N VAL A 654 -24.27 -2.60 -37.22
CA VAL A 654 -24.16 -3.32 -35.94
C VAL A 654 -25.41 -3.13 -35.10
N ALA A 655 -26.00 -1.94 -35.05
CA ALA A 655 -27.27 -1.70 -34.37
C ALA A 655 -28.40 -2.63 -34.87
N LYS A 656 -28.41 -2.99 -36.17
CA LYS A 656 -29.37 -3.99 -36.71
C LYS A 656 -29.08 -5.42 -36.27
N ILE A 657 -27.83 -5.74 -35.94
CA ILE A 657 -27.40 -7.07 -35.49
C ILE A 657 -27.74 -7.25 -34.00
N ILE A 658 -27.40 -6.25 -33.18
CA ILE A 658 -27.51 -6.34 -31.72
C ILE A 658 -28.87 -5.87 -31.20
N GLY A 659 -29.59 -5.03 -31.96
CA GLY A 659 -30.84 -4.44 -31.51
C GLY A 659 -30.62 -3.60 -30.25
N ASP A 660 -31.44 -3.84 -29.22
CA ASP A 660 -31.41 -3.07 -27.98
C ASP A 660 -30.43 -3.62 -26.93
N SER A 661 -29.78 -4.78 -27.18
CA SER A 661 -28.85 -5.38 -26.21
C SER A 661 -27.88 -6.36 -26.85
N ILE A 662 -26.64 -6.42 -26.36
CA ILE A 662 -25.67 -7.47 -26.72
C ILE A 662 -25.77 -8.59 -25.69
N THR A 663 -25.85 -9.84 -26.18
CA THR A 663 -25.84 -11.03 -25.32
C THR A 663 -24.52 -11.75 -25.45
N TYR A 664 -23.90 -12.02 -24.33
CA TYR A 664 -22.67 -12.81 -24.26
C TYR A 664 -22.65 -13.63 -22.97
N HIS A 665 -21.78 -14.63 -22.93
CA HIS A 665 -21.59 -15.49 -21.77
C HIS A 665 -20.27 -15.14 -21.10
N TYR A 666 -20.32 -14.81 -19.81
CA TYR A 666 -19.12 -14.60 -19.02
C TYR A 666 -18.50 -15.97 -18.72
N TYR A 667 -17.34 -16.23 -19.31
CA TYR A 667 -16.63 -17.50 -19.17
C TYR A 667 -15.27 -17.20 -18.54
N PHE A 668 -15.13 -17.42 -17.22
CA PHE A 668 -13.79 -17.43 -16.60
C PHE A 668 -12.93 -18.46 -17.35
N PRO A 669 -11.86 -18.05 -18.06
CA PRO A 669 -10.86 -19.01 -18.50
C PRO A 669 -10.10 -19.45 -17.24
N LEU A 670 -10.13 -20.75 -16.96
CA LEU A 670 -9.19 -21.38 -16.03
C LEU A 670 -7.74 -21.10 -16.41
#